data_AF-A0AAV2I1A9-F1
#
_entry.id   AF-A0AAV2I1A9-F1
#
_cell.length_a   1.000
_cell.length_b   1.000
_cell.length_c   1.000
_cell.angle_alpha   90.00
_cell.angle_beta   90.00
_cell.angle_gamma   90.00
#
_symmetry.space_group_name_H-M   'P 1'
#
loop_
_entity.id
_entity.type
_entity.pdbx_description
1 polymer ?
#
loop_
_entity_poly.entity_id
_entity_poly.type
_entity_poly.pdbx_seq_one_letter_code
_entity_poly.pdbx_strand_id
1 'polypeptide(L)'
;MPLLDINGVQIHFPFTPYQCQVDYMTKVLMCLQQNQNGILESPTGTGKTLSLLCASLAWQEARKAQVELNKQIGIASTLSSENVNINLGKLTQNLQTASGTSWGTEEFLVPRIIYASRTHSQLSQAAQELKRTAYNSVKSSVIGSREQLCIHQQVQKLTSNAAKVHMCRAKVTARQCHFYNNIEEFKKKGDARKLMGNVVDIEDIVKAGHKTKTCPYYMARELKSDSDIVFMPYNYLLDNKSRKAHGVELQGSIIIFDEAHNLEKICEESASFDLSSLDLATAIEETTKLGEKVAEMSATEAEFSQIEDSAISKIYLTVLFIVIEKNLLNLEKLDGLEIPSHAEGRTLPGSFIFEFLSEVNITWSTKNLLIDVLDKMTAFLGNDDGNSLLNTKGAGLSKFSDCLKIVFSQEPHESHSLSSHQSILSQHFKVHIQKKDSDKQFKKKIDTWSSNTNPDKNERILSYWCFSPGHTMKDLQTHGVKVIILTSGTLSPLDSFAKEMQIPFPIQLENPHVIEKSQVWLGTLCKGPDGTELNSEYKNRSNESYQKSLGNTIVNFARIVPSGLLIFFPSYPVMEKCIEKWKETNQWNIITQYKPVVVEPKGKAAFVEIMDEFYSKINDPTLNGAIFMAVCRGKVSEGLDFADANGRAVMITGLPFPPMFDPRVKLKMQFLMENKQNFKGLDGNTWYRQQATRAVNQAIGRVIRHNKDFGAIVLCDKRFDSAQSKNALPLWVRDQAQVYSNFGLAIRDVIRFFKEAEKNFPTPGSKPVKSSGKTDAGIISGACFEPSFTKSQGRQHLSIAYERASDVACHIPSLKSTVDDDDASIYRQYSHKKSGITLGKKRSLLEALETDEDKSNKPTSEDNTSPTQIPFFQPPMKKLPGKQKKIIIKAVLPEVIVSKSSTDITARVEQVKKQMINETHHNYVDQVKAALSKDCYKRFSYTLAKYLKEKDIHDLVAVFAEIFTSCPQNYHLFQKFIPFVKLADKQYYARTCFELTGLKCDYKPTPGGDKRPLGTNSDNKLNPPKELRCSKSEAESSSKDSCNTRTTTPVVDPESNSVLKCPGSSSQEIEGETIFSTCLFCNQKPFNGMRHECGATCCFLCWKTNTFEGPAERKCPYIHCGKRVQRKHLVTVTDTIDAAS
;
A
#
# COMPACT_ATOMS: atom_id res chain seq x y z
N MET A 1 24.36 -25.85 -20.47
CA MET A 1 23.03 -25.21 -20.58
C MET A 1 22.44 -25.60 -21.91
N PRO A 2 21.43 -26.50 -21.98
CA PRO A 2 20.70 -26.76 -23.22
C PRO A 2 20.09 -25.48 -23.80
N LEU A 3 19.95 -25.48 -25.12
CA LEU A 3 19.21 -24.47 -25.88
C LEU A 3 17.85 -25.07 -26.26
N LEU A 4 16.77 -24.33 -26.01
CA LEU A 4 15.39 -24.73 -26.24
C LEU A 4 14.76 -23.73 -27.22
N ASP A 5 14.04 -24.19 -28.23
CA ASP A 5 13.12 -23.34 -28.98
C ASP A 5 11.71 -23.49 -28.37
N ILE A 6 11.16 -22.39 -27.86
CA ILE A 6 9.78 -22.33 -27.38
C ILE A 6 9.13 -21.10 -28.04
N ASN A 7 8.05 -21.31 -28.80
CA ASN A 7 7.36 -20.27 -29.57
C ASN A 7 8.29 -19.39 -30.44
N GLY A 8 9.38 -19.94 -31.01
CA GLY A 8 10.37 -19.20 -31.79
C GLY A 8 11.41 -18.44 -30.95
N VAL A 9 11.33 -18.50 -29.63
CA VAL A 9 12.29 -17.88 -28.70
C VAL A 9 13.32 -18.92 -28.28
N GLN A 10 14.58 -18.59 -28.52
CA GLN A 10 15.75 -19.41 -28.19
C GLN A 10 16.14 -19.19 -26.71
N ILE A 11 15.81 -20.16 -25.85
CA ILE A 11 16.05 -20.10 -24.40
C ILE A 11 17.24 -20.98 -24.02
N HIS A 12 18.33 -20.37 -23.56
CA HIS A 12 19.38 -21.05 -22.81
C HIS A 12 18.91 -21.35 -21.38
N PHE A 13 18.56 -22.60 -21.09
CA PHE A 13 18.17 -23.04 -19.75
C PHE A 13 19.34 -23.74 -19.05
N PRO A 14 19.58 -23.57 -17.73
CA PRO A 14 20.79 -24.10 -17.10
C PRO A 14 20.94 -25.63 -17.18
N PHE A 15 19.83 -26.37 -17.03
CA PHE A 15 19.73 -27.83 -17.04
C PHE A 15 18.60 -28.29 -17.97
N THR A 16 18.40 -29.61 -18.14
CA THR A 16 17.29 -30.14 -18.95
C THR A 16 15.95 -29.91 -18.24
N PRO A 17 15.00 -29.16 -18.83
CA PRO A 17 13.77 -28.75 -18.15
C PRO A 17 12.81 -29.94 -17.92
N TYR A 18 12.00 -29.85 -16.88
CA TYR A 18 10.80 -30.69 -16.72
C TYR A 18 9.68 -30.19 -17.64
N GLN A 19 8.72 -31.05 -18.03
CA GLN A 19 7.61 -30.65 -18.89
C GLN A 19 6.84 -29.44 -18.33
N CYS A 20 6.52 -29.44 -17.02
CA CYS A 20 5.84 -28.31 -16.39
C CYS A 20 6.66 -26.99 -16.43
N GLN A 21 8.00 -27.04 -16.56
CA GLN A 21 8.82 -25.85 -16.78
C GLN A 21 8.74 -25.37 -18.23
N VAL A 22 8.69 -26.29 -19.20
CA VAL A 22 8.41 -25.97 -20.61
C VAL A 22 7.02 -25.34 -20.76
N ASP A 23 5.99 -25.91 -20.12
CA ASP A 23 4.63 -25.39 -20.09
C ASP A 23 4.58 -23.98 -19.47
N TYR A 24 5.28 -23.79 -18.34
CA TYR A 24 5.40 -22.49 -17.66
C TYR A 24 6.11 -21.45 -18.52
N MET A 25 7.26 -21.78 -19.11
CA MET A 25 8.00 -20.89 -20.02
C MET A 25 7.14 -20.54 -21.24
N THR A 26 6.42 -21.51 -21.83
CA THR A 26 5.47 -21.29 -22.93
C THR A 26 4.41 -20.26 -22.56
N LYS A 27 3.83 -20.35 -21.36
CA LYS A 27 2.81 -19.40 -20.89
C LYS A 27 3.38 -18.01 -20.58
N VAL A 28 4.60 -17.91 -20.03
CA VAL A 28 5.32 -16.62 -19.89
C VAL A 28 5.55 -15.99 -21.26
N LEU A 29 6.03 -16.75 -22.25
CA LEU A 29 6.21 -16.26 -23.61
C LEU A 29 4.90 -15.82 -24.26
N MET A 30 3.79 -16.55 -24.07
CA MET A 30 2.48 -16.10 -24.56
C MET A 30 2.09 -14.74 -23.98
N CYS A 31 2.29 -14.50 -22.68
CA CYS A 31 1.96 -13.21 -22.05
C CYS A 31 2.74 -12.06 -22.70
N LEU A 32 4.02 -12.28 -22.96
CA LEU A 32 4.92 -11.32 -23.56
C LEU A 32 4.61 -11.12 -25.05
N GLN A 33 4.60 -12.18 -25.86
CA GLN A 33 4.37 -12.13 -27.31
C GLN A 33 2.97 -11.58 -27.68
N GLN A 34 1.95 -11.84 -26.86
CA GLN A 34 0.57 -11.39 -27.10
C GLN A 34 0.23 -10.05 -26.43
N ASN A 35 1.13 -9.49 -25.60
CA ASN A 35 0.90 -8.29 -24.79
C ASN A 35 -0.36 -8.44 -23.91
N GLN A 36 -0.39 -9.52 -23.12
CA GLN A 36 -1.53 -9.93 -22.29
C GLN A 36 -1.09 -10.34 -20.89
N ASN A 37 -1.91 -10.03 -19.88
CA ASN A 37 -1.62 -10.41 -18.49
C ASN A 37 -1.72 -11.92 -18.27
N GLY A 38 -0.86 -12.44 -17.38
CA GLY A 38 -0.82 -13.86 -17.00
C GLY A 38 -1.03 -14.08 -15.51
N ILE A 39 -1.66 -15.21 -15.15
CA ILE A 39 -1.66 -15.74 -13.78
C ILE A 39 -1.18 -17.20 -13.81
N LEU A 40 0.00 -17.45 -13.24
CA LEU A 40 0.76 -18.69 -13.40
C LEU A 40 1.08 -19.30 -12.04
N GLU A 41 0.37 -20.36 -11.67
CA GLU A 41 0.66 -21.14 -10.47
C GLU A 41 1.48 -22.38 -10.80
N SER A 42 2.52 -22.62 -10.01
CA SER A 42 3.33 -23.85 -10.07
C SER A 42 3.89 -24.18 -8.69
N PRO A 43 3.86 -25.45 -8.23
CA PRO A 43 4.25 -25.82 -6.87
C PRO A 43 5.68 -25.40 -6.45
N THR A 44 5.98 -25.49 -5.15
CA THR A 44 7.34 -25.30 -4.63
C THR A 44 8.31 -26.36 -5.20
N GLY A 45 9.60 -26.04 -5.30
CA GLY A 45 10.60 -26.97 -5.84
C GLY A 45 10.53 -27.26 -7.35
N THR A 46 9.58 -26.68 -8.08
CA THR A 46 9.43 -26.85 -9.54
C THR A 46 10.35 -25.94 -10.38
N GLY A 47 11.14 -25.06 -9.76
CA GLY A 47 12.03 -24.13 -10.48
C GLY A 47 11.30 -22.94 -11.13
N LYS A 48 10.23 -22.43 -10.48
CA LYS A 48 9.45 -21.25 -10.92
C LYS A 48 10.33 -20.06 -11.33
N THR A 49 11.07 -19.51 -10.37
CA THR A 49 11.84 -18.27 -10.49
C THR A 49 12.83 -18.32 -11.65
N LEU A 50 13.58 -19.42 -11.77
CA LEU A 50 14.44 -19.69 -12.92
C LEU A 50 13.69 -19.78 -14.26
N SER A 51 12.57 -20.51 -14.33
CA SER A 51 11.76 -20.65 -15.56
C SER A 51 11.21 -19.30 -16.02
N LEU A 52 10.71 -18.51 -15.07
CA LEU A 52 10.19 -17.15 -15.23
C LEU A 52 11.26 -16.19 -15.75
N LEU A 53 12.44 -16.18 -15.14
CA LEU A 53 13.57 -15.33 -15.53
C LEU A 53 14.12 -15.71 -16.92
N CYS A 54 14.36 -17.00 -17.17
CA CYS A 54 14.92 -17.44 -18.45
C CYS A 54 13.99 -17.12 -19.64
N ALA A 55 12.68 -17.38 -19.54
CA ALA A 55 11.74 -17.05 -20.61
C ALA A 55 11.58 -15.53 -20.81
N SER A 56 11.50 -14.76 -19.72
CA SER A 56 11.33 -13.30 -19.81
C SER A 56 12.54 -12.60 -20.43
N LEU A 57 13.75 -13.05 -20.07
CA LEU A 57 15.00 -12.44 -20.56
C LEU A 57 15.35 -12.88 -21.98
N ALA A 58 15.13 -14.14 -22.35
CA ALA A 58 15.29 -14.58 -23.74
C ALA A 58 14.36 -13.81 -24.70
N TRP A 59 13.10 -13.58 -24.29
CA TRP A 59 12.17 -12.73 -25.04
C TRP A 59 12.65 -11.27 -25.10
N GLN A 60 13.18 -10.72 -24.00
CA GLN A 60 13.69 -9.35 -23.98
C GLN A 60 14.93 -9.19 -24.88
N GLU A 61 15.81 -10.20 -24.96
CA GLU A 61 16.94 -10.25 -25.89
C GLU A 61 16.48 -10.35 -27.35
N ALA A 62 15.46 -11.17 -27.64
CA ALA A 62 14.83 -11.22 -28.97
C ALA A 62 14.19 -9.87 -29.36
N ARG A 63 13.50 -9.17 -28.43
CA ARG A 63 12.95 -7.83 -28.69
C ARG A 63 14.05 -6.77 -28.83
N LYS A 64 15.15 -6.85 -28.07
CA LYS A 64 16.35 -6.00 -28.27
C LYS A 64 16.91 -6.17 -29.69
N ALA A 65 17.10 -7.41 -30.13
CA ALA A 65 17.59 -7.73 -31.48
C ALA A 65 16.62 -7.20 -32.56
N GLN A 66 15.31 -7.39 -32.41
CA GLN A 66 14.32 -6.86 -33.35
C GLN A 66 14.32 -5.32 -33.42
N VAL A 67 14.39 -4.64 -32.27
CA VAL A 67 14.41 -3.16 -32.19
C VAL A 67 15.69 -2.60 -32.82
N GLU A 68 16.83 -3.25 -32.61
CA GLU A 68 18.10 -2.84 -33.21
C GLU A 68 18.12 -3.11 -34.73
N LEU A 69 17.60 -4.25 -35.17
CA LEU A 69 17.42 -4.57 -36.59
C LEU A 69 16.51 -3.54 -37.29
N ASN A 70 15.42 -3.11 -36.66
CA ASN A 70 14.52 -2.08 -37.20
C ASN A 70 15.24 -0.73 -37.39
N LYS A 71 16.11 -0.32 -36.46
CA LYS A 71 16.93 0.90 -36.62
C LYS A 71 17.89 0.77 -37.80
N GLN A 72 18.59 -0.37 -37.90
CA GLN A 72 19.56 -0.62 -38.96
C GLN A 72 18.90 -0.68 -40.34
N ILE A 73 17.71 -1.29 -40.45
CA ILE A 73 16.90 -1.28 -41.67
C ILE A 73 16.42 0.14 -42.01
N GLY A 74 16.01 0.96 -41.03
CA GLY A 74 15.65 2.36 -41.26
C GLY A 74 16.81 3.26 -41.72
N ILE A 75 18.05 2.93 -41.31
CA ILE A 75 19.27 3.59 -41.78
C ILE A 75 19.67 3.08 -43.18
N ALA A 76 19.53 1.77 -43.43
CA ALA A 76 19.84 1.17 -44.74
C ALA A 76 18.83 1.58 -45.84
N SER A 77 17.54 1.74 -45.51
CA SER A 77 16.53 2.20 -46.48
C SER A 77 16.71 3.65 -46.92
N THR A 78 17.51 4.43 -46.20
CA THR A 78 17.97 5.77 -46.62
C THR A 78 19.36 5.77 -47.28
N LEU A 79 19.98 4.58 -47.44
CA LEU A 79 21.30 4.35 -48.04
C LEU A 79 21.21 3.16 -49.03
N SER A 80 20.50 3.39 -50.14
CA SER A 80 20.16 2.44 -51.21
C SER A 80 21.24 1.40 -51.52
N SER A 81 20.94 0.12 -51.23
CA SER A 81 21.76 -1.03 -51.61
C SER A 81 20.92 -2.32 -51.68
N GLU A 82 20.80 -2.91 -52.87
CA GLU A 82 19.68 -3.84 -53.19
C GLU A 82 19.95 -5.33 -52.87
N ASN A 83 21.20 -5.71 -52.56
CA ASN A 83 21.67 -7.11 -52.62
C ASN A 83 21.71 -7.88 -51.28
N VAL A 84 20.92 -7.49 -50.27
CA VAL A 84 20.93 -8.12 -48.91
C VAL A 84 19.61 -8.85 -48.57
N ASN A 85 18.63 -8.82 -49.46
CA ASN A 85 17.21 -8.98 -49.12
C ASN A 85 16.79 -10.33 -48.49
N ILE A 86 17.25 -11.48 -49.00
CA ILE A 86 16.61 -12.78 -48.71
C ILE A 86 16.85 -13.26 -47.27
N ASN A 87 18.11 -13.30 -46.82
CA ASN A 87 18.44 -13.74 -45.45
C ASN A 87 17.95 -12.75 -44.39
N LEU A 88 17.95 -11.45 -44.72
CA LEU A 88 17.44 -10.38 -43.86
C LEU A 88 15.94 -10.50 -43.62
N GLY A 89 15.16 -10.83 -44.65
CA GLY A 89 13.72 -11.09 -44.54
C GLY A 89 13.40 -12.25 -43.58
N LYS A 90 14.09 -13.39 -43.74
CA LYS A 90 13.90 -14.56 -42.87
C LYS A 90 14.29 -14.29 -41.41
N LEU A 91 15.40 -13.58 -41.17
CA LEU A 91 15.80 -13.15 -39.82
C LEU A 91 14.76 -12.22 -39.20
N THR A 92 14.24 -11.27 -39.97
CA THR A 92 13.20 -10.34 -39.53
C THR A 92 11.91 -11.08 -39.16
N GLN A 93 11.46 -12.02 -39.99
CA GLN A 93 10.26 -12.83 -39.72
C GLN A 93 10.42 -13.68 -38.45
N ASN A 94 11.59 -14.30 -38.25
CA ASN A 94 11.89 -15.07 -37.04
C ASN A 94 11.87 -14.18 -35.78
N LEU A 95 12.51 -13.02 -35.81
CA LEU A 95 12.53 -12.08 -34.66
C LEU A 95 11.17 -11.42 -34.39
N GLN A 96 10.34 -11.19 -35.42
CA GLN A 96 8.96 -10.74 -35.25
C GLN A 96 8.09 -11.81 -34.61
N THR A 97 8.29 -13.08 -34.96
CA THR A 97 7.62 -14.22 -34.33
C THR A 97 8.05 -14.36 -32.87
N ALA A 98 9.36 -14.33 -32.61
CA ALA A 98 9.94 -14.46 -31.28
C ALA A 98 9.50 -13.32 -30.33
N SER A 99 9.55 -12.07 -30.79
CA SER A 99 9.21 -10.89 -29.97
C SER A 99 7.71 -10.57 -29.91
N GLY A 100 6.92 -11.02 -30.90
CA GLY A 100 5.48 -10.81 -30.97
C GLY A 100 5.09 -9.49 -31.65
N THR A 101 4.07 -9.55 -32.50
CA THR A 101 3.57 -8.40 -33.30
C THR A 101 2.74 -7.40 -32.48
N SER A 102 2.26 -7.80 -31.30
CA SER A 102 1.37 -7.03 -30.42
C SER A 102 1.99 -5.76 -29.80
N TRP A 103 3.32 -5.63 -29.84
CA TRP A 103 4.07 -4.45 -29.37
C TRP A 103 4.23 -3.36 -30.43
N GLY A 104 3.73 -3.58 -31.65
CA GLY A 104 3.93 -2.69 -32.78
C GLY A 104 5.36 -2.73 -33.34
N THR A 105 5.45 -2.34 -34.62
CA THR A 105 6.69 -2.21 -35.40
C THR A 105 7.44 -0.91 -35.13
N GLU A 106 6.72 0.14 -34.72
CA GLU A 106 7.25 1.50 -34.52
C GLU A 106 7.69 1.81 -33.08
N GLU A 107 7.36 0.96 -32.09
CA GLU A 107 7.92 1.09 -30.74
C GLU A 107 9.40 0.67 -30.72
N PHE A 108 10.29 1.62 -31.05
CA PHE A 108 11.75 1.54 -30.92
C PHE A 108 12.25 1.40 -29.47
N LEU A 109 11.34 1.24 -28.50
CA LEU A 109 11.64 1.05 -27.09
C LEU A 109 11.73 -0.44 -26.76
N VAL A 110 12.69 -0.80 -25.89
CA VAL A 110 12.75 -2.13 -25.28
C VAL A 110 12.04 -2.04 -23.92
N PRO A 111 10.99 -2.84 -23.67
CA PRO A 111 10.30 -2.85 -22.39
C PRO A 111 11.23 -3.20 -21.22
N ARG A 112 11.26 -2.35 -20.19
CA ARG A 112 11.94 -2.63 -18.92
C ARG A 112 11.10 -3.60 -18.09
N ILE A 113 11.74 -4.61 -17.52
CA ILE A 113 11.09 -5.59 -16.63
C ILE A 113 11.20 -5.09 -15.20
N ILE A 114 10.07 -5.00 -14.50
CA ILE A 114 10.03 -4.81 -13.05
C ILE A 114 9.74 -6.18 -12.42
N TYR A 115 10.76 -6.77 -11.82
CA TYR A 115 10.64 -7.99 -11.03
C TYR A 115 10.32 -7.61 -9.59
N ALA A 116 9.13 -7.94 -9.13
CA ALA A 116 8.67 -7.62 -7.80
C ALA A 116 8.39 -8.89 -6.98
N SER A 117 8.69 -8.83 -5.69
CA SER A 117 8.38 -9.89 -4.73
C SER A 117 8.06 -9.32 -3.34
N ARG A 118 7.73 -10.19 -2.39
CA ARG A 118 7.22 -9.81 -1.07
C ARG A 118 8.34 -9.36 -0.11
N THR A 119 9.55 -9.91 -0.21
CA THR A 119 10.69 -9.53 0.65
C THR A 119 11.98 -9.29 -0.15
N HIS A 120 12.93 -8.57 0.45
CA HIS A 120 14.26 -8.41 -0.11
C HIS A 120 15.08 -9.71 -0.15
N SER A 121 14.85 -10.66 0.76
CA SER A 121 15.54 -11.96 0.71
C SER A 121 15.16 -12.76 -0.53
N GLN A 122 13.88 -12.74 -0.92
CA GLN A 122 13.39 -13.36 -2.17
C GLN A 122 13.99 -12.68 -3.42
N LEU A 123 14.15 -11.36 -3.38
CA LEU A 123 14.80 -10.61 -4.48
C LEU A 123 16.30 -10.94 -4.60
N SER A 124 17.03 -11.05 -3.48
CA SER A 124 18.43 -11.50 -3.50
C SER A 124 18.57 -12.96 -3.93
N GLN A 125 17.62 -13.85 -3.57
CA GLN A 125 17.57 -15.22 -4.10
C GLN A 125 17.37 -15.23 -5.63
N ALA A 126 16.38 -14.50 -6.15
CA ALA A 126 16.13 -14.40 -7.59
C ALA A 126 17.33 -13.79 -8.37
N ALA A 127 18.01 -12.79 -7.81
CA ALA A 127 19.25 -12.25 -8.38
C ALA A 127 20.41 -13.27 -8.35
N GLN A 128 20.51 -14.11 -7.33
CA GLN A 128 21.50 -15.19 -7.24
C GLN A 128 21.19 -16.36 -8.19
N GLU A 129 19.92 -16.69 -8.44
CA GLU A 129 19.53 -17.60 -9.53
C GLU A 129 19.91 -17.01 -10.89
N LEU A 130 19.60 -15.73 -11.15
CA LEU A 130 19.92 -15.06 -12.40
C LEU A 130 21.43 -15.06 -12.71
N LYS A 131 22.28 -14.80 -11.70
CA LYS A 131 23.76 -14.91 -11.79
C LYS A 131 24.26 -16.29 -12.25
N ARG A 132 23.48 -17.36 -12.05
CA ARG A 132 23.82 -18.75 -12.44
C ARG A 132 23.32 -19.13 -13.85
N THR A 133 22.70 -18.21 -14.58
CA THR A 133 22.18 -18.45 -15.95
C THR A 133 23.10 -17.90 -17.04
N ALA A 134 22.79 -18.18 -18.32
CA ALA A 134 23.42 -17.52 -19.45
C ALA A 134 23.16 -16.00 -19.48
N TYR A 135 22.03 -15.55 -18.92
CA TYR A 135 21.58 -14.15 -18.88
C TYR A 135 22.27 -13.31 -17.78
N ASN A 136 23.41 -13.76 -17.24
CA ASN A 136 24.22 -12.99 -16.28
C ASN A 136 24.83 -11.71 -16.89
N SER A 137 24.75 -11.58 -18.22
CA SER A 137 25.05 -10.38 -19.02
C SER A 137 24.04 -9.24 -18.83
N VAL A 138 22.79 -9.54 -18.45
CA VAL A 138 21.68 -8.58 -18.36
C VAL A 138 21.91 -7.56 -17.26
N LYS A 139 21.64 -6.27 -17.54
CA LYS A 139 21.83 -5.19 -16.56
C LYS A 139 20.69 -5.20 -15.54
N SER A 140 20.93 -5.73 -14.34
CA SER A 140 19.96 -5.64 -13.24
C SER A 140 20.15 -4.38 -12.38
N SER A 141 19.14 -4.05 -11.58
CA SER A 141 19.28 -3.17 -10.42
C SER A 141 18.38 -3.66 -9.28
N VAL A 142 18.68 -3.29 -8.03
CA VAL A 142 17.81 -3.57 -6.88
C VAL A 142 17.48 -2.27 -6.14
N ILE A 143 16.19 -1.98 -5.96
CA ILE A 143 15.74 -0.84 -5.15
C ILE A 143 15.61 -1.31 -3.70
N GLY A 144 16.49 -0.80 -2.81
CA GLY A 144 16.47 -1.08 -1.37
C GLY A 144 16.11 0.13 -0.51
N SER A 145 15.83 -0.13 0.77
CA SER A 145 15.61 0.91 1.77
C SER A 145 16.92 1.58 2.21
N ARG A 146 16.83 2.76 2.85
CA ARG A 146 17.99 3.37 3.54
C ARG A 146 18.49 2.53 4.73
N GLU A 147 17.63 1.67 5.27
CA GLU A 147 17.96 0.77 6.38
C GLU A 147 18.91 -0.35 5.96
N GLN A 148 18.91 -0.74 4.68
CA GLN A 148 19.82 -1.74 4.12
C GLN A 148 20.98 -1.10 3.34
N LEU A 149 20.74 0.00 2.62
CA LEU A 149 21.70 0.61 1.69
C LEU A 149 22.47 1.82 2.27
N CYS A 150 22.28 2.21 3.52
CA CYS A 150 23.08 3.28 4.13
C CYS A 150 24.32 2.71 4.83
N ILE A 151 25.48 3.30 4.56
CA ILE A 151 26.78 2.97 5.16
C ILE A 151 27.33 4.10 6.07
N HIS A 152 26.51 5.12 6.35
CA HIS A 152 26.88 6.24 7.20
C HIS A 152 26.56 5.93 8.67
N GLN A 153 27.60 5.72 9.49
CA GLN A 153 27.51 5.29 10.89
C GLN A 153 26.43 6.02 11.73
N GLN A 154 26.41 7.36 11.72
CA GLN A 154 25.40 8.14 12.49
C GLN A 154 23.95 7.94 12.01
N VAL A 155 23.73 7.48 10.77
CA VAL A 155 22.40 7.17 10.22
C VAL A 155 22.04 5.72 10.50
N GLN A 156 22.99 4.79 10.30
CA GLN A 156 22.79 3.36 10.57
C GLN A 156 22.37 3.07 12.02
N LYS A 157 22.96 3.77 12.99
CA LYS A 157 22.69 3.60 14.44
C LYS A 157 21.29 4.01 14.90
N LEU A 158 20.51 4.70 14.07
CA LEU A 158 19.12 5.05 14.39
C LEU A 158 18.23 3.79 14.33
N THR A 159 17.27 3.65 15.23
CA THR A 159 16.35 2.50 15.24
C THR A 159 15.26 2.63 14.17
N SER A 160 14.59 3.79 14.11
CA SER A 160 13.46 4.04 13.21
C SER A 160 13.89 4.38 11.78
N ASN A 161 13.27 3.72 10.79
CA ASN A 161 13.49 4.00 9.36
C ASN A 161 13.11 5.44 8.99
N ALA A 162 12.08 6.03 9.61
CA ALA A 162 11.73 7.44 9.42
C ALA A 162 12.87 8.38 9.88
N ALA A 163 13.48 8.09 11.03
CA ALA A 163 14.66 8.82 11.51
C ALA A 163 15.87 8.64 10.57
N LYS A 164 16.10 7.41 10.04
CA LYS A 164 17.11 7.15 9.01
C LYS A 164 16.89 8.00 7.75
N VAL A 165 15.64 8.16 7.30
CA VAL A 165 15.28 9.00 6.14
C VAL A 165 15.53 10.48 6.43
N HIS A 166 15.07 10.98 7.57
CA HIS A 166 15.22 12.39 7.99
C HIS A 166 16.70 12.77 8.15
N MET A 167 17.49 12.02 8.92
CA MET A 167 18.91 12.29 9.14
C MET A 167 19.72 12.17 7.83
N CYS A 168 19.37 11.22 6.96
CA CYS A 168 19.98 11.09 5.63
C CYS A 168 19.65 12.29 4.74
N ARG A 169 18.43 12.83 4.76
CA ARG A 169 18.05 14.03 4.00
C ARG A 169 18.81 15.25 4.51
N ALA A 170 18.76 15.55 5.80
CA ALA A 170 19.46 16.68 6.41
C ALA A 170 20.96 16.70 6.05
N LYS A 171 21.66 15.57 6.23
CA LYS A 171 23.09 15.46 5.88
C LYS A 171 23.40 15.49 4.39
N VAL A 172 22.45 15.20 3.51
CA VAL A 172 22.60 15.37 2.06
C VAL A 172 22.40 16.83 1.66
N THR A 173 21.35 17.49 2.17
CA THR A 173 21.08 18.92 1.93
C THR A 173 22.23 19.79 2.43
N ALA A 174 22.69 19.56 3.66
CA ALA A 174 23.83 20.26 4.25
C ALA A 174 25.21 19.81 3.72
N ARG A 175 25.27 18.95 2.68
CA ARG A 175 26.49 18.37 2.08
C ARG A 175 27.45 17.66 3.05
N GLN A 176 27.01 17.35 4.28
CA GLN A 176 27.79 16.65 5.30
C GLN A 176 28.01 15.16 4.98
N CYS A 177 27.19 14.56 4.13
CA CYS A 177 27.27 13.14 3.78
C CYS A 177 28.38 12.90 2.75
N HIS A 178 29.62 12.66 3.21
CA HIS A 178 30.78 12.34 2.36
C HIS A 178 30.47 11.30 1.27
N PHE A 179 29.80 10.19 1.65
CA PHE A 179 29.40 9.13 0.71
C PHE A 179 28.46 9.61 -0.40
N TYR A 180 27.63 10.63 -0.16
CA TYR A 180 26.75 11.20 -1.18
C TYR A 180 27.53 12.10 -2.14
N ASN A 181 28.41 12.96 -1.61
CA ASN A 181 29.16 13.93 -2.42
C ASN A 181 30.00 13.23 -3.51
N ASN A 182 30.52 12.03 -3.21
CA ASN A 182 31.35 11.24 -4.13
C ASN A 182 30.57 10.60 -5.31
N ILE A 183 29.23 10.67 -5.35
CA ILE A 183 28.41 10.01 -6.40
C ILE A 183 28.68 10.61 -7.79
N GLU A 184 28.89 11.92 -7.90
CA GLU A 184 29.10 12.55 -9.21
C GLU A 184 30.42 12.16 -9.87
N GLU A 185 31.45 11.87 -9.06
CA GLU A 185 32.71 11.34 -9.54
C GLU A 185 32.57 9.87 -9.98
N PHE A 186 31.78 9.08 -9.24
CA PHE A 186 31.44 7.71 -9.59
C PHE A 186 30.67 7.61 -10.93
N LYS A 187 29.69 8.49 -11.16
CA LYS A 187 28.99 8.62 -12.44
C LYS A 187 29.96 8.82 -13.61
N LYS A 188 30.97 9.67 -13.45
CA LYS A 188 31.95 10.02 -14.49
C LYS A 188 32.93 8.88 -14.83
N LYS A 189 33.22 7.98 -13.88
CA LYS A 189 34.18 6.87 -14.07
C LYS A 189 33.59 5.66 -14.79
N GLY A 190 32.28 5.43 -14.72
CA GLY A 190 31.59 4.33 -15.43
C GLY A 190 31.91 2.91 -14.93
N ASP A 191 32.83 2.75 -13.98
CA ASP A 191 33.34 1.45 -13.50
C ASP A 191 32.35 0.64 -12.65
N ALA A 192 31.14 1.15 -12.39
CA ALA A 192 30.12 0.52 -11.54
C ALA A 192 29.87 -0.95 -11.91
N ARG A 193 29.60 -1.22 -13.20
CA ARG A 193 29.36 -2.58 -13.73
C ARG A 193 30.63 -3.43 -13.79
N LYS A 194 31.81 -2.83 -13.94
CA LYS A 194 33.10 -3.56 -13.87
C LYS A 194 33.41 -4.04 -12.45
N LEU A 195 32.95 -3.31 -11.42
CA LEU A 195 33.18 -3.64 -10.02
C LEU A 195 32.16 -4.62 -9.44
N MET A 196 30.88 -4.53 -9.85
CA MET A 196 29.77 -5.33 -9.29
C MET A 196 29.24 -6.41 -10.24
N GLY A 197 29.64 -6.39 -11.51
CA GLY A 197 28.98 -7.17 -12.57
C GLY A 197 27.71 -6.51 -13.11
N ASN A 198 27.04 -7.20 -14.03
CA ASN A 198 25.79 -6.73 -14.64
C ASN A 198 24.56 -7.10 -13.79
N VAL A 199 24.56 -8.28 -13.16
CA VAL A 199 23.55 -8.69 -12.19
C VAL A 199 24.03 -8.41 -10.77
N VAL A 200 23.39 -7.46 -10.10
CA VAL A 200 23.74 -7.00 -8.74
C VAL A 200 22.65 -7.35 -7.73
N ASP A 201 23.04 -7.51 -6.46
CA ASP A 201 22.14 -7.60 -5.29
C ASP A 201 22.43 -6.47 -4.28
N ILE A 202 21.68 -6.41 -3.17
CA ILE A 202 21.84 -5.35 -2.15
C ILE A 202 23.22 -5.42 -1.50
N GLU A 203 23.65 -6.64 -1.20
CA GLU A 203 24.92 -6.94 -0.56
C GLU A 203 26.10 -6.47 -1.43
N ASP A 204 26.05 -6.67 -2.75
CA ASP A 204 27.09 -6.21 -3.69
C ASP A 204 27.17 -4.68 -3.80
N ILE A 205 26.04 -3.97 -3.88
CA ILE A 205 26.02 -2.50 -3.93
C ILE A 205 26.58 -1.91 -2.62
N VAL A 206 26.32 -2.56 -1.47
CA VAL A 206 26.90 -2.17 -0.16
C VAL A 206 28.42 -2.44 -0.12
N LYS A 207 28.88 -3.63 -0.52
CA LYS A 207 30.32 -3.96 -0.64
C LYS A 207 31.05 -2.94 -1.54
N ALA A 208 30.47 -2.62 -2.70
CA ALA A 208 31.01 -1.64 -3.63
C ALA A 208 31.13 -0.26 -2.97
N GLY A 209 30.05 0.25 -2.37
CA GLY A 209 30.07 1.56 -1.70
C GLY A 209 31.07 1.67 -0.54
N HIS A 210 31.33 0.60 0.20
CA HIS A 210 32.41 0.56 1.20
C HIS A 210 33.82 0.65 0.58
N LYS A 211 34.02 0.05 -0.60
CA LYS A 211 35.30 0.07 -1.35
C LYS A 211 35.52 1.42 -2.06
N THR A 212 34.51 1.97 -2.72
CA THR A 212 34.59 3.24 -3.49
C THR A 212 34.27 4.49 -2.67
N LYS A 213 33.87 4.36 -1.40
CA LYS A 213 33.41 5.45 -0.53
C LYS A 213 32.21 6.24 -1.08
N THR A 214 31.30 5.57 -1.79
CA THR A 214 30.12 6.18 -2.42
C THR A 214 28.82 5.57 -1.89
N CYS A 215 27.75 6.35 -1.77
CA CYS A 215 26.51 5.96 -1.09
C CYS A 215 25.71 4.89 -1.88
N PRO A 216 25.55 3.65 -1.35
CA PRO A 216 24.83 2.58 -2.04
C PRO A 216 23.38 2.92 -2.35
N TYR A 217 22.68 3.64 -1.45
CA TYR A 217 21.28 4.00 -1.64
C TYR A 217 21.03 4.85 -2.91
N TYR A 218 21.93 5.77 -3.24
CA TYR A 218 21.82 6.56 -4.47
C TYR A 218 22.49 5.87 -5.66
N MET A 219 23.54 5.08 -5.45
CA MET A 219 24.12 4.20 -6.49
C MET A 219 23.05 3.27 -7.07
N ALA A 220 22.24 2.64 -6.23
CA ALA A 220 21.10 1.81 -6.64
C ALA A 220 20.07 2.56 -7.49
N ARG A 221 19.84 3.85 -7.22
CA ARG A 221 18.94 4.71 -8.03
C ARG A 221 19.54 5.08 -9.39
N GLU A 222 20.87 5.12 -9.50
CA GLU A 222 21.57 5.35 -10.77
C GLU A 222 21.62 4.08 -11.63
N LEU A 223 22.00 2.94 -11.04
CA LEU A 223 22.03 1.63 -11.73
C LEU A 223 20.67 1.25 -12.33
N LYS A 224 19.58 1.80 -11.79
CA LYS A 224 18.21 1.58 -12.25
C LYS A 224 17.89 2.19 -13.61
N SER A 225 18.39 3.39 -13.94
CA SER A 225 18.08 4.02 -15.23
C SER A 225 18.65 3.19 -16.38
N ASP A 226 19.90 2.76 -16.24
CA ASP A 226 20.62 1.80 -17.08
C ASP A 226 20.42 0.34 -16.60
N SER A 227 19.17 -0.07 -16.36
CA SER A 227 18.82 -1.47 -16.12
C SER A 227 17.66 -1.96 -16.98
N ASP A 228 17.84 -3.18 -17.46
CA ASP A 228 16.89 -4.00 -18.23
C ASP A 228 15.83 -4.62 -17.32
N ILE A 229 16.25 -5.00 -16.10
CA ILE A 229 15.44 -5.63 -15.06
C ILE A 229 15.67 -4.94 -13.71
N VAL A 230 14.59 -4.55 -13.04
CA VAL A 230 14.61 -3.89 -11.72
C VAL A 230 13.96 -4.79 -10.68
N PHE A 231 14.72 -5.21 -9.68
CA PHE A 231 14.21 -5.94 -8.52
C PHE A 231 13.71 -4.95 -7.44
N MET A 232 12.45 -5.05 -7.00
CA MET A 232 11.92 -4.22 -5.90
C MET A 232 10.78 -4.90 -5.10
N PRO A 233 10.56 -4.54 -3.83
CA PRO A 233 9.39 -5.01 -3.08
C PRO A 233 8.07 -4.51 -3.67
N TYR A 234 6.99 -5.30 -3.55
CA TYR A 234 5.64 -4.92 -4.00
C TYR A 234 5.19 -3.54 -3.51
N ASN A 235 5.48 -3.18 -2.26
CA ASN A 235 5.06 -1.90 -1.70
C ASN A 235 5.82 -0.70 -2.30
N TYR A 236 6.96 -0.88 -2.96
CA TYR A 236 7.63 0.22 -3.69
C TYR A 236 7.01 0.50 -5.06
N LEU A 237 6.11 -0.38 -5.52
CA LEU A 237 5.43 -0.33 -6.81
C LEU A 237 3.94 0.05 -6.65
N LEU A 238 3.27 -0.48 -5.63
CA LEU A 238 1.83 -0.30 -5.39
C LEU A 238 1.51 1.00 -4.64
N ASP A 239 2.30 1.38 -3.64
CA ASP A 239 2.14 2.68 -2.97
C ASP A 239 2.69 3.81 -3.85
N ASN A 240 1.79 4.73 -4.24
CA ASN A 240 2.09 5.91 -5.05
C ASN A 240 3.17 6.81 -4.40
N LYS A 241 3.22 6.92 -3.07
CA LYS A 241 4.24 7.69 -2.33
C LYS A 241 5.63 7.07 -2.51
N SER A 242 5.76 5.77 -2.28
CA SER A 242 7.01 5.02 -2.51
C SER A 242 7.41 5.00 -3.99
N ARG A 243 6.45 4.76 -4.89
CA ARG A 243 6.64 4.78 -6.36
C ARG A 243 7.26 6.09 -6.82
N LYS A 244 6.72 7.23 -6.37
CA LYS A 244 7.26 8.58 -6.63
C LYS A 244 8.59 8.83 -5.92
N ALA A 245 8.74 8.47 -4.65
CA ALA A 245 9.97 8.69 -3.88
C ALA A 245 11.19 7.94 -4.46
N HIS A 246 10.97 6.77 -5.05
CA HIS A 246 12.00 5.99 -5.75
C HIS A 246 12.05 6.30 -7.27
N GLY A 247 11.15 7.13 -7.79
CA GLY A 247 11.07 7.56 -9.20
C GLY A 247 10.83 6.40 -10.16
N VAL A 248 9.90 5.49 -9.86
CA VAL A 248 9.63 4.29 -10.66
C VAL A 248 8.73 4.64 -11.85
N GLU A 249 9.33 4.56 -13.04
CA GLU A 249 8.67 4.72 -14.34
C GLU A 249 7.91 3.43 -14.68
N LEU A 250 6.63 3.54 -15.05
CA LEU A 250 5.77 2.39 -15.41
C LEU A 250 5.41 2.32 -16.89
N GLN A 251 5.51 3.44 -17.62
CA GLN A 251 5.16 3.55 -19.03
C GLN A 251 5.96 2.55 -19.89
N GLY A 252 5.26 1.68 -20.61
CA GLY A 252 5.88 0.67 -21.47
C GLY A 252 6.56 -0.49 -20.72
N SER A 253 6.39 -0.59 -19.40
CA SER A 253 7.02 -1.64 -18.59
C SER A 253 6.25 -2.96 -18.60
N ILE A 254 6.97 -4.04 -18.28
CA ILE A 254 6.45 -5.35 -17.93
C ILE A 254 6.59 -5.50 -16.42
N ILE A 255 5.55 -5.93 -15.72
CA ILE A 255 5.60 -6.18 -14.27
C ILE A 255 5.41 -7.66 -14.00
N ILE A 256 6.32 -8.23 -13.21
CA ILE A 256 6.28 -9.61 -12.73
C ILE A 256 6.12 -9.56 -11.21
N PHE A 257 5.07 -10.19 -10.67
CA PHE A 257 4.87 -10.36 -9.23
C PHE A 257 5.11 -11.83 -8.85
N ASP A 258 6.23 -12.14 -8.19
CA ASP A 258 6.58 -13.50 -7.75
C ASP A 258 6.38 -13.71 -6.23
N GLU A 259 5.74 -14.81 -5.88
CA GLU A 259 5.05 -15.08 -4.60
C GLU A 259 3.87 -14.12 -4.32
N ALA A 260 3.01 -13.94 -5.32
CA ALA A 260 1.84 -13.04 -5.33
C ALA A 260 0.66 -13.47 -4.42
N HIS A 261 0.84 -14.46 -3.53
CA HIS A 261 -0.23 -15.03 -2.70
C HIS A 261 -0.78 -14.10 -1.58
N ASN A 262 -0.20 -12.92 -1.41
CA ASN A 262 -0.66 -11.85 -0.51
C ASN A 262 -1.03 -10.55 -1.26
N LEU A 263 -0.97 -10.55 -2.60
CA LEU A 263 -1.04 -9.33 -3.40
C LEU A 263 -2.41 -8.65 -3.30
N GLU A 264 -3.51 -9.41 -3.16
CA GLU A 264 -4.85 -8.84 -2.97
C GLU A 264 -4.90 -7.93 -1.74
N LYS A 265 -4.29 -8.40 -0.64
CA LYS A 265 -4.23 -7.65 0.62
C LYS A 265 -3.36 -6.41 0.50
N ILE A 266 -2.20 -6.50 -0.15
CA ILE A 266 -1.27 -5.37 -0.27
C ILE A 266 -1.85 -4.27 -1.16
N CYS A 267 -2.59 -4.63 -2.22
CA CYS A 267 -3.33 -3.67 -3.03
C CYS A 267 -4.38 -2.91 -2.20
N GLU A 268 -5.16 -3.59 -1.36
CA GLU A 268 -6.10 -2.93 -0.44
C GLU A 268 -5.41 -2.03 0.60
N GLU A 269 -4.33 -2.52 1.23
CA GLU A 269 -3.59 -1.77 2.25
C GLU A 269 -2.93 -0.51 1.66
N SER A 270 -2.40 -0.57 0.43
CA SER A 270 -1.81 0.58 -0.27
C SER A 270 -2.80 1.71 -0.62
N ALA A 271 -4.10 1.39 -0.64
CA ALA A 271 -5.20 2.34 -0.87
C ALA A 271 -6.03 2.61 0.40
N SER A 272 -5.57 2.17 1.58
CA SER A 272 -6.30 2.35 2.86
C SER A 272 -5.54 3.28 3.81
N PHE A 273 -6.26 3.99 4.68
CA PHE A 273 -5.65 4.68 5.82
C PHE A 273 -6.53 4.67 7.07
N ASP A 274 -5.86 4.77 8.23
CA ASP A 274 -6.49 4.95 9.54
C ASP A 274 -6.01 6.29 10.13
N LEU A 275 -6.95 7.18 10.46
CA LEU A 275 -6.70 8.53 11.00
C LEU A 275 -7.41 8.67 12.35
N SER A 276 -6.68 8.88 13.44
CA SER A 276 -7.23 9.02 14.79
C SER A 276 -7.28 10.46 15.27
N SER A 277 -8.08 10.71 16.31
CA SER A 277 -8.15 12.02 16.98
C SER A 277 -6.75 12.48 17.47
N LEU A 278 -5.85 11.55 17.81
CA LEU A 278 -4.46 11.85 18.23
C LEU A 278 -3.56 12.25 17.04
N ASP A 279 -3.74 11.64 15.86
CA ASP A 279 -3.00 12.05 14.66
C ASP A 279 -3.38 13.48 14.25
N LEU A 280 -4.67 13.83 14.34
CA LEU A 280 -5.17 15.18 14.08
C LEU A 280 -4.68 16.18 15.12
N ALA A 281 -4.75 15.86 16.42
CA ALA A 281 -4.20 16.70 17.48
C ALA A 281 -2.68 16.96 17.28
N THR A 282 -1.93 15.95 16.83
CA THR A 282 -0.51 16.09 16.49
C THR A 282 -0.31 17.04 15.30
N ALA A 283 -1.15 16.93 14.26
CA ALA A 283 -1.10 17.82 13.10
C ALA A 283 -1.49 19.27 13.45
N ILE A 284 -2.41 19.47 14.39
CA ILE A 284 -2.78 20.79 14.93
C ILE A 284 -1.57 21.38 15.66
N GLU A 285 -0.99 20.67 16.63
CA GLU A 285 0.17 21.15 17.39
C GLU A 285 1.37 21.48 16.47
N GLU A 286 1.60 20.66 15.43
CA GLU A 286 2.60 20.91 14.38
C GLU A 286 2.28 22.15 13.52
N THR A 287 1.00 22.51 13.34
CA THR A 287 0.57 23.71 12.61
C THR A 287 0.72 24.96 13.48
N THR A 288 0.18 24.94 14.71
CA THR A 288 0.18 26.09 15.64
C THR A 288 1.60 26.56 15.93
N LYS A 289 2.49 25.65 16.35
CA LYS A 289 3.89 25.97 16.68
C LYS A 289 4.71 26.46 15.49
N LEU A 290 4.36 26.01 14.28
CA LEU A 290 5.00 26.51 13.07
C LEU A 290 4.49 27.92 12.71
N GLY A 291 3.22 28.21 12.94
CA GLY A 291 2.66 29.56 12.88
C GLY A 291 3.31 30.52 13.88
N GLU A 292 3.49 30.08 15.13
CA GLU A 292 4.19 30.82 16.19
C GLU A 292 5.63 31.17 15.77
N LYS A 293 6.44 30.18 15.37
CA LYS A 293 7.83 30.42 14.92
C LYS A 293 7.89 31.38 13.73
N VAL A 294 6.98 31.26 12.77
CA VAL A 294 6.93 32.17 11.61
C VAL A 294 6.54 33.60 12.00
N ALA A 295 5.70 33.77 13.04
CA ALA A 295 5.41 35.08 13.61
C ALA A 295 6.62 35.68 14.35
N GLU A 296 7.33 34.90 15.16
CA GLU A 296 8.56 35.32 15.86
C GLU A 296 9.68 35.73 14.89
N MET A 297 9.91 34.92 13.84
CA MET A 297 10.84 35.25 12.74
C MET A 297 10.39 36.48 11.93
N SER A 298 9.10 36.83 11.95
CA SER A 298 8.58 38.05 11.32
C SER A 298 8.67 39.29 12.22
N ALA A 299 8.87 39.11 13.53
CA ALA A 299 9.04 40.19 14.50
C ALA A 299 10.51 40.61 14.71
N THR A 300 11.47 39.83 14.19
CA THR A 300 12.91 39.99 14.43
C THR A 300 13.72 40.49 13.22
N GLU A 301 13.14 40.49 12.02
CA GLU A 301 13.83 40.96 10.80
C GLU A 301 13.81 42.48 10.63
N ALA A 302 14.77 43.15 11.27
CA ALA A 302 15.14 44.54 10.95
C ALA A 302 16.37 44.64 10.01
N GLU A 303 17.13 43.55 9.80
CA GLU A 303 18.52 43.63 9.29
C GLU A 303 18.86 42.72 8.08
N PHE A 304 17.92 42.01 7.44
CA PHE A 304 18.22 41.02 6.37
C PHE A 304 17.73 41.37 4.95
N SER A 305 18.07 42.57 4.49
CA SER A 305 17.59 43.18 3.23
C SER A 305 18.33 42.75 1.94
N GLN A 306 18.66 41.46 1.75
CA GLN A 306 19.45 40.99 0.58
C GLN A 306 19.03 39.65 -0.08
N ILE A 307 17.78 39.20 0.07
CA ILE A 307 17.24 38.04 -0.70
C ILE A 307 15.91 38.42 -1.36
N GLU A 308 15.98 38.93 -2.60
CA GLU A 308 14.82 39.53 -3.29
C GLU A 308 13.84 38.54 -3.95
N ASP A 309 14.15 37.23 -3.99
CA ASP A 309 13.43 36.26 -4.84
C ASP A 309 12.73 35.13 -4.05
N SER A 310 12.43 35.34 -2.76
CA SER A 310 11.66 34.38 -1.93
C SER A 310 10.39 34.97 -1.32
N ALA A 311 9.88 36.08 -1.86
CA ALA A 311 8.72 36.82 -1.35
C ALA A 311 7.35 36.17 -1.65
N ILE A 312 7.24 34.83 -1.48
CA ILE A 312 5.95 34.17 -1.27
C ILE A 312 5.45 34.66 0.10
N SER A 313 4.66 35.74 0.07
CA SER A 313 4.45 36.65 1.19
C SER A 313 4.25 35.95 2.53
N LYS A 314 5.00 36.37 3.56
CA LYS A 314 4.88 35.83 4.93
C LYS A 314 3.42 35.87 5.43
N ILE A 315 2.67 36.92 5.06
CA ILE A 315 1.23 37.07 5.34
C ILE A 315 0.41 35.93 4.71
N TYR A 316 0.74 35.52 3.48
CA TYR A 316 0.06 34.39 2.81
C TYR A 316 0.31 33.08 3.56
N LEU A 317 1.53 32.86 4.06
CA LEU A 317 1.82 31.72 4.93
C LEU A 317 1.05 31.80 6.25
N THR A 318 1.03 32.95 6.94
CA THR A 318 0.25 33.15 8.19
C THR A 318 -1.24 32.87 8.01
N VAL A 319 -1.87 33.42 6.97
CA VAL A 319 -3.29 33.16 6.66
C VAL A 319 -3.53 31.67 6.37
N LEU A 320 -2.58 31.03 5.70
CA LEU A 320 -2.65 29.61 5.31
C LEU A 320 -2.45 28.65 6.50
N PHE A 321 -1.62 29.00 7.48
CA PHE A 321 -1.56 28.31 8.77
C PHE A 321 -2.92 28.36 9.48
N ILE A 322 -3.52 29.54 9.60
CA ILE A 322 -4.82 29.75 10.24
C ILE A 322 -5.93 28.95 9.52
N VAL A 323 -5.91 28.88 8.19
CA VAL A 323 -6.86 28.06 7.41
C VAL A 323 -6.66 26.56 7.67
N ILE A 324 -5.41 26.07 7.71
CA ILE A 324 -5.12 24.65 7.95
C ILE A 324 -5.46 24.26 9.40
N GLU A 325 -5.09 25.08 10.38
CA GLU A 325 -5.44 24.91 11.78
C GLU A 325 -6.97 24.89 11.99
N LYS A 326 -7.69 25.87 11.43
CA LYS A 326 -9.16 25.91 11.43
C LYS A 326 -9.76 24.67 10.78
N ASN A 327 -9.18 24.17 9.68
CA ASN A 327 -9.67 22.97 9.02
C ASN A 327 -9.45 21.72 9.89
N LEU A 328 -8.26 21.54 10.46
CA LEU A 328 -7.95 20.42 11.36
C LEU A 328 -8.81 20.45 12.65
N LEU A 329 -9.03 21.62 13.25
CA LEU A 329 -9.95 21.80 14.39
C LEU A 329 -11.42 21.48 14.04
N ASN A 330 -11.85 21.75 12.80
CA ASN A 330 -13.17 21.32 12.35
C ASN A 330 -13.24 19.80 12.11
N LEU A 331 -12.14 19.16 11.72
CA LEU A 331 -12.03 17.70 11.61
C LEU A 331 -11.96 17.00 12.99
N GLU A 332 -11.51 17.69 14.05
CA GLU A 332 -11.54 17.17 15.43
C GLU A 332 -12.97 16.87 15.92
N LYS A 333 -14.01 17.44 15.27
CA LYS A 333 -15.43 17.09 15.47
C LYS A 333 -15.78 15.63 15.15
N LEU A 334 -14.83 14.80 14.69
CA LEU A 334 -14.95 13.34 14.72
C LEU A 334 -15.37 12.81 16.10
N ASP A 335 -14.97 13.48 17.18
CA ASP A 335 -15.38 13.16 18.55
C ASP A 335 -16.85 13.51 18.87
N GLY A 336 -17.51 14.31 18.02
CA GLY A 336 -18.94 14.64 18.10
C GLY A 336 -19.88 13.70 17.34
N LEU A 337 -19.37 12.84 16.45
CA LEU A 337 -20.21 11.91 15.68
C LEU A 337 -20.86 10.85 16.59
N GLU A 338 -22.16 10.60 16.44
CA GLU A 338 -22.82 9.54 17.23
C GLU A 338 -22.33 8.14 16.82
N ILE A 339 -21.77 7.42 17.79
CA ILE A 339 -21.46 5.98 17.73
C ILE A 339 -22.46 5.29 18.68
N PRO A 340 -23.31 4.36 18.22
CA PRO A 340 -24.29 3.69 19.08
C PRO A 340 -23.61 2.94 20.24
N SER A 341 -24.12 3.10 21.47
CA SER A 341 -23.46 2.67 22.72
C SER A 341 -23.17 1.17 22.85
N HIS A 342 -23.72 0.33 21.97
CA HIS A 342 -23.53 -1.12 21.94
C HIS A 342 -22.92 -1.64 20.62
N ALA A 343 -22.49 -0.76 19.72
CA ALA A 343 -21.92 -1.13 18.43
C ALA A 343 -20.38 -1.11 18.44
N GLU A 344 -19.77 -2.06 17.70
CA GLU A 344 -18.31 -2.12 17.46
C GLU A 344 -17.76 -0.90 16.70
N GLY A 345 -18.64 -0.09 16.11
CA GLY A 345 -18.32 1.13 15.38
C GLY A 345 -19.50 1.59 14.53
N ARG A 346 -19.31 2.67 13.76
CA ARG A 346 -20.25 3.19 12.77
C ARG A 346 -19.64 3.10 11.37
N THR A 347 -20.32 2.42 10.46
CA THR A 347 -19.90 2.30 9.05
C THR A 347 -20.71 3.25 8.17
N LEU A 348 -20.06 3.90 7.21
CA LEU A 348 -20.64 4.82 6.24
C LEU A 348 -20.15 4.47 4.81
N PRO A 349 -20.88 4.88 3.76
CA PRO A 349 -20.44 4.72 2.37
C PRO A 349 -19.08 5.39 2.11
N GLY A 350 -18.36 4.95 1.09
CA GLY A 350 -17.10 5.58 0.69
C GLY A 350 -17.24 7.04 0.25
N SER A 351 -18.43 7.51 -0.12
CA SER A 351 -18.69 8.91 -0.54
C SER A 351 -18.54 9.91 0.61
N PHE A 352 -18.84 9.47 1.83
CA PHE A 352 -18.84 10.32 3.04
C PHE A 352 -17.49 11.01 3.28
N ILE A 353 -16.37 10.43 2.82
CA ILE A 353 -15.06 11.08 2.95
C ILE A 353 -14.99 12.41 2.18
N PHE A 354 -15.68 12.51 1.04
CA PHE A 354 -15.71 13.74 0.24
C PHE A 354 -16.67 14.77 0.84
N GLU A 355 -17.79 14.32 1.40
CA GLU A 355 -18.75 15.16 2.13
C GLU A 355 -18.04 15.80 3.35
N PHE A 356 -17.46 14.97 4.21
CA PHE A 356 -16.70 15.36 5.41
C PHE A 356 -15.50 16.29 5.11
N LEU A 357 -14.75 16.04 4.03
CA LEU A 357 -13.66 16.93 3.61
C LEU A 357 -14.18 18.24 2.97
N SER A 358 -15.36 18.24 2.33
CA SER A 358 -15.94 19.45 1.76
C SER A 358 -16.42 20.46 2.81
N GLU A 359 -16.84 20.00 4.01
CA GLU A 359 -17.16 20.88 5.15
C GLU A 359 -15.99 21.77 5.59
N VAL A 360 -14.75 21.34 5.30
CA VAL A 360 -13.51 22.09 5.58
C VAL A 360 -12.84 22.60 4.29
N ASN A 361 -13.61 22.76 3.21
CA ASN A 361 -13.15 23.26 1.90
C ASN A 361 -12.00 22.44 1.28
N ILE A 362 -11.89 21.15 1.61
CA ILE A 362 -10.93 20.22 1.00
C ILE A 362 -11.64 19.46 -0.13
N THR A 363 -11.34 19.85 -1.36
CA THR A 363 -12.03 19.39 -2.58
C THR A 363 -11.04 19.11 -3.70
N TRP A 364 -11.53 18.58 -4.83
CA TRP A 364 -10.71 18.28 -6.01
C TRP A 364 -9.97 19.49 -6.62
N SER A 365 -10.43 20.72 -6.38
CA SER A 365 -9.73 21.95 -6.81
C SER A 365 -8.72 22.46 -5.78
N THR A 366 -9.01 22.33 -4.48
CA THR A 366 -8.13 22.83 -3.40
C THR A 366 -7.04 21.84 -2.98
N LYS A 367 -7.23 20.53 -3.24
CA LYS A 367 -6.32 19.44 -2.82
C LYS A 367 -4.83 19.68 -3.15
N ASN A 368 -4.52 20.19 -4.35
CA ASN A 368 -3.15 20.23 -4.85
C ASN A 368 -2.35 21.34 -4.17
N LEU A 369 -3.00 22.48 -3.90
CA LEU A 369 -2.44 23.55 -3.07
C LEU A 369 -2.22 23.06 -1.64
N LEU A 370 -3.23 22.43 -1.02
CA LEU A 370 -3.12 21.94 0.35
C LEU A 370 -2.02 20.89 0.51
N ILE A 371 -1.90 19.95 -0.42
CA ILE A 371 -0.86 18.90 -0.39
C ILE A 371 0.55 19.49 -0.54
N ASP A 372 0.78 20.40 -1.50
CA ASP A 372 2.07 21.09 -1.67
C ASP A 372 2.46 21.86 -0.41
N VAL A 373 1.49 22.51 0.22
CA VAL A 373 1.67 23.29 1.45
C VAL A 373 1.97 22.40 2.66
N LEU A 374 1.22 21.32 2.87
CA LEU A 374 1.48 20.34 3.94
C LEU A 374 2.86 19.69 3.77
N ASP A 375 3.26 19.37 2.54
CA ASP A 375 4.58 18.79 2.25
C ASP A 375 5.71 19.81 2.50
N LYS A 376 5.48 21.12 2.23
CA LYS A 376 6.41 22.20 2.57
C LYS A 376 6.52 22.43 4.08
N MET A 377 5.41 22.45 4.81
CA MET A 377 5.39 22.55 6.28
C MET A 377 6.13 21.35 6.92
N THR A 378 5.85 20.14 6.44
CA THR A 378 6.54 18.90 6.85
C THR A 378 8.04 18.98 6.55
N ALA A 379 8.44 19.52 5.39
CA ALA A 379 9.85 19.68 5.04
C ALA A 379 10.57 20.72 5.90
N PHE A 380 9.90 21.80 6.31
CA PHE A 380 10.45 22.80 7.23
C PHE A 380 10.68 22.21 8.64
N LEU A 381 9.67 21.56 9.22
CA LEU A 381 9.80 20.87 10.52
C LEU A 381 10.84 19.74 10.48
N GLY A 382 11.00 19.09 9.32
CA GLY A 382 12.03 18.07 9.07
C GLY A 382 13.46 18.61 8.82
N ASN A 383 13.67 19.92 8.90
CA ASN A 383 15.00 20.56 8.81
C ASN A 383 15.41 21.26 10.12
N ASP A 384 14.60 21.19 11.18
CA ASP A 384 14.91 21.81 12.48
C ASP A 384 15.95 20.95 13.24
N ASP A 385 17.08 21.55 13.61
CA ASP A 385 18.29 20.85 14.12
C ASP A 385 18.17 20.30 15.56
N GLY A 386 16.96 20.06 16.03
CA GLY A 386 16.66 19.43 17.34
C GLY A 386 16.59 20.42 18.51
N ASN A 387 17.10 21.64 18.37
CA ASN A 387 16.85 22.72 19.31
C ASN A 387 15.55 23.47 18.96
N SER A 388 14.45 23.09 19.64
CA SER A 388 13.47 24.00 20.28
C SER A 388 11.98 23.71 20.05
N LEU A 389 11.53 22.98 19.01
CA LEU A 389 10.10 22.95 18.66
C LEU A 389 9.35 21.64 18.95
N LEU A 390 9.59 20.54 18.22
CA LEU A 390 8.79 19.31 18.33
C LEU A 390 9.59 18.02 18.13
N ASN A 391 9.37 17.06 19.03
CA ASN A 391 9.87 15.68 18.88
C ASN A 391 9.15 14.88 17.77
N THR A 392 7.97 15.32 17.32
CA THR A 392 7.14 14.64 16.31
C THR A 392 7.62 14.84 14.88
N LYS A 393 8.31 15.96 14.59
CA LYS A 393 9.04 16.24 13.33
C LYS A 393 8.17 16.19 12.06
N GLY A 394 6.94 16.69 12.13
CA GLY A 394 6.02 16.75 10.99
C GLY A 394 5.29 15.43 10.71
N ALA A 395 5.17 14.55 11.71
CA ALA A 395 4.55 13.24 11.56
C ALA A 395 3.02 13.32 11.38
N GLY A 396 2.35 14.22 12.09
CA GLY A 396 0.92 14.46 11.95
C GLY A 396 0.60 15.06 10.58
N LEU A 397 1.31 16.12 10.20
CA LEU A 397 1.17 16.77 8.89
C LEU A 397 1.50 15.84 7.73
N SER A 398 2.58 15.04 7.82
CA SER A 398 2.88 14.03 6.80
C SER A 398 1.77 12.99 6.69
N LYS A 399 1.18 12.55 7.81
CA LYS A 399 0.12 11.55 7.79
C LYS A 399 -1.16 12.11 7.16
N PHE A 400 -1.56 13.33 7.53
CA PHE A 400 -2.72 13.99 6.92
C PHE A 400 -2.52 14.22 5.41
N SER A 401 -1.33 14.67 4.99
CA SER A 401 -0.95 14.78 3.58
C SER A 401 -1.05 13.45 2.82
N ASP A 402 -0.65 12.34 3.44
CA ASP A 402 -0.78 10.99 2.87
C ASP A 402 -2.25 10.54 2.74
N CYS A 403 -3.09 10.81 3.74
CA CYS A 403 -4.53 10.54 3.67
C CYS A 403 -5.18 11.26 2.48
N LEU A 404 -4.86 12.56 2.27
CA LEU A 404 -5.37 13.33 1.13
C LEU A 404 -4.89 12.77 -0.21
N LYS A 405 -3.63 12.31 -0.30
CA LYS A 405 -3.07 11.65 -1.49
C LYS A 405 -3.76 10.33 -1.83
N ILE A 406 -4.34 9.64 -0.85
CA ILE A 406 -5.14 8.42 -1.05
C ILE A 406 -6.56 8.77 -1.50
N VAL A 407 -7.26 9.68 -0.81
CA VAL A 407 -8.65 10.08 -1.15
C VAL A 407 -8.74 10.66 -2.56
N PHE A 408 -7.76 11.47 -2.96
CA PHE A 408 -7.74 12.15 -4.25
C PHE A 408 -6.72 11.56 -5.26
N SER A 409 -6.46 10.26 -5.13
CA SER A 409 -5.42 9.50 -5.87
C SER A 409 -5.65 9.44 -7.38
N GLN A 410 -6.87 9.13 -7.81
CA GLN A 410 -7.26 9.02 -9.22
C GLN A 410 -8.00 10.29 -9.63
N GLU A 411 -7.47 11.07 -10.58
CA GLU A 411 -8.12 12.29 -11.06
C GLU A 411 -9.33 11.99 -11.96
N PRO A 412 -10.38 12.84 -11.97
CA PRO A 412 -11.54 12.64 -12.83
C PRO A 412 -11.15 12.79 -14.31
N HIS A 413 -11.48 11.78 -15.13
CA HIS A 413 -11.40 11.91 -16.58
C HIS A 413 -12.39 12.97 -17.09
N GLU A 414 -11.97 13.75 -18.09
CA GLU A 414 -12.74 14.87 -18.68
C GLU A 414 -14.15 14.48 -19.19
N SER A 415 -14.37 13.20 -19.47
CA SER A 415 -15.65 12.64 -19.92
C SER A 415 -16.69 12.40 -18.81
N HIS A 416 -16.36 12.60 -17.53
CA HIS A 416 -17.24 12.28 -16.40
C HIS A 416 -17.48 13.48 -15.48
N SER A 417 -18.72 13.61 -14.98
CA SER A 417 -19.01 14.59 -13.92
C SER A 417 -18.28 14.21 -12.63
N LEU A 418 -17.91 15.21 -11.84
CA LEU A 418 -17.21 15.00 -10.56
C LEU A 418 -18.00 14.07 -9.62
N SER A 419 -19.33 14.22 -9.59
CA SER A 419 -20.26 13.36 -8.88
C SER A 419 -20.27 11.90 -9.37
N SER A 420 -20.14 11.68 -10.69
CA SER A 420 -20.02 10.33 -11.26
C SER A 420 -18.70 9.68 -10.85
N HIS A 421 -17.59 10.44 -10.90
CA HIS A 421 -16.26 9.97 -10.49
C HIS A 421 -16.21 9.62 -9.00
N GLN A 422 -16.73 10.49 -8.14
CA GLN A 422 -16.85 10.23 -6.70
C GLN A 422 -17.75 9.02 -6.40
N SER A 423 -18.84 8.83 -7.15
CA SER A 423 -19.70 7.65 -7.04
C SER A 423 -18.95 6.36 -7.42
N ILE A 424 -18.23 6.35 -8.55
CA ILE A 424 -17.44 5.20 -9.01
C ILE A 424 -16.36 4.86 -7.99
N LEU A 425 -15.60 5.84 -7.50
CA LEU A 425 -14.63 5.63 -6.42
C LEU A 425 -15.30 5.05 -5.18
N SER A 426 -16.44 5.62 -4.73
CA SER A 426 -17.11 5.19 -3.51
C SER A 426 -17.53 3.71 -3.49
N GLN A 427 -17.71 3.08 -4.66
CA GLN A 427 -18.00 1.64 -4.81
C GLN A 427 -16.81 0.72 -4.49
N HIS A 428 -15.62 1.27 -4.18
CA HIS A 428 -14.44 0.49 -3.80
C HIS A 428 -14.04 0.64 -2.32
N PHE A 429 -14.67 1.57 -1.59
CA PHE A 429 -14.29 1.93 -0.22
C PHE A 429 -15.47 1.92 0.76
N LYS A 430 -15.17 1.80 2.05
CA LYS A 430 -16.07 2.14 3.15
C LYS A 430 -15.35 3.06 4.13
N VAL A 431 -16.08 3.95 4.77
CA VAL A 431 -15.62 4.67 5.97
C VAL A 431 -16.09 3.88 7.18
N HIS A 432 -15.20 3.60 8.14
CA HIS A 432 -15.54 2.96 9.40
C HIS A 432 -14.95 3.75 10.57
N ILE A 433 -15.81 4.14 11.51
CA ILE A 433 -15.47 4.97 12.67
C ILE A 433 -15.67 4.14 13.94
N GLN A 434 -14.58 3.83 14.63
CA GLN A 434 -14.57 3.00 15.83
C GLN A 434 -13.88 3.72 17.00
N LYS A 435 -14.21 3.36 18.24
CA LYS A 435 -13.37 3.69 19.39
C LYS A 435 -12.12 2.80 19.35
N LYS A 436 -10.99 3.32 19.83
CA LYS A 436 -9.73 2.59 19.88
C LYS A 436 -9.70 1.67 21.11
N ASP A 437 -9.70 0.35 20.92
CA ASP A 437 -9.71 -0.62 22.03
C ASP A 437 -8.50 -0.46 22.97
N SER A 438 -8.77 -0.17 24.24
CA SER A 438 -7.75 -0.13 25.30
C SER A 438 -6.98 -1.46 25.42
N ASP A 439 -7.67 -2.60 25.29
CA ASP A 439 -7.07 -3.93 25.41
C ASP A 439 -6.01 -4.25 24.34
N LYS A 440 -6.01 -3.55 23.21
CA LYS A 440 -4.98 -3.72 22.17
C LYS A 440 -3.64 -3.05 22.54
N GLN A 441 -3.56 -2.26 23.62
CA GLN A 441 -2.33 -1.58 24.04
C GLN A 441 -1.18 -2.52 24.41
N PHE A 442 -1.46 -3.75 24.88
CA PHE A 442 -0.45 -4.66 25.42
C PHE A 442 0.59 -5.21 24.40
N LYS A 443 0.58 -4.76 23.14
CA LYS A 443 1.51 -5.19 22.08
C LYS A 443 2.19 -4.06 21.27
N LYS A 444 2.17 -2.81 21.76
CA LYS A 444 3.07 -1.73 21.30
C LYS A 444 3.71 -1.01 22.50
N LYS A 445 4.77 -1.58 23.04
CA LYS A 445 5.84 -0.83 23.73
C LYS A 445 7.04 -0.72 22.79
N ILE A 446 7.87 0.32 23.00
CA ILE A 446 8.68 1.01 21.99
C ILE A 446 7.75 1.87 21.10
N ASP A 447 7.88 3.20 21.05
CA ASP A 447 8.90 4.08 21.65
C ASP A 447 8.46 4.73 22.99
N THR A 448 9.38 5.42 23.68
CA THR A 448 9.14 6.06 24.98
C THR A 448 9.69 7.48 25.01
N TRP A 449 8.81 8.49 24.92
CA TRP A 449 8.74 9.63 25.88
C TRP A 449 7.52 10.51 25.59
N SER A 450 6.45 10.36 26.38
CA SER A 450 5.31 11.30 26.43
C SER A 450 4.69 11.20 27.82
N SER A 451 4.74 12.30 28.57
CA SER A 451 4.45 12.31 30.01
C SER A 451 2.99 12.57 30.32
N ASN A 452 2.40 11.74 31.20
CA ASN A 452 1.21 12.00 32.01
C ASN A 452 0.05 12.75 31.32
N THR A 453 -0.64 12.08 30.41
CA THR A 453 -2.06 12.37 30.11
C THR A 453 -2.90 11.13 30.43
N ASN A 454 -4.09 11.31 31.01
CA ASN A 454 -4.93 10.19 31.46
C ASN A 454 -5.26 9.21 30.32
N PRO A 455 -5.22 7.88 30.55
CA PRO A 455 -5.53 6.86 29.54
C PRO A 455 -7.02 6.74 29.19
N ASP A 456 -7.85 7.69 29.66
CA ASP A 456 -9.31 7.60 29.73
C ASP A 456 -10.05 8.44 28.67
N LYS A 457 -9.31 9.01 27.71
CA LYS A 457 -9.92 9.72 26.56
C LYS A 457 -10.48 8.72 25.55
N ASN A 458 -11.69 9.00 25.06
CA ASN A 458 -12.41 8.21 24.04
C ASN A 458 -11.79 8.37 22.64
N GLU A 459 -10.51 8.03 22.45
CA GLU A 459 -9.83 8.20 21.15
C GLU A 459 -10.56 7.40 20.05
N ARG A 460 -10.89 8.09 18.96
CA ARG A 460 -11.59 7.52 17.81
C ARG A 460 -10.63 7.33 16.65
N ILE A 461 -10.95 6.38 15.78
CA ILE A 461 -10.25 6.14 14.52
C ILE A 461 -11.28 6.22 13.40
N LEU A 462 -11.12 7.19 12.50
CA LEU A 462 -11.74 7.17 11.18
C LEU A 462 -10.86 6.34 10.25
N SER A 463 -11.45 5.32 9.65
CA SER A 463 -10.75 4.33 8.84
C SER A 463 -11.35 4.36 7.43
N TYR A 464 -10.56 4.74 6.43
CA TYR A 464 -10.96 4.71 5.02
C TYR A 464 -10.33 3.48 4.38
N TRP A 465 -11.15 2.44 4.17
CA TRP A 465 -10.66 1.13 3.74
C TRP A 465 -11.11 0.81 2.32
N CYS A 466 -10.13 0.51 1.47
CA CYS A 466 -10.37 -0.09 0.16
C CYS A 466 -10.60 -1.59 0.33
N PHE A 467 -11.61 -2.14 -0.36
CA PHE A 467 -11.92 -3.58 -0.39
C PHE A 467 -11.87 -4.18 -1.81
N SER A 468 -11.37 -3.40 -2.78
CA SER A 468 -11.21 -3.78 -4.18
C SER A 468 -9.74 -3.69 -4.59
N PRO A 469 -8.98 -4.82 -4.57
CA PRO A 469 -7.60 -4.86 -5.06
C PRO A 469 -7.47 -4.34 -6.50
N GLY A 470 -8.53 -4.52 -7.29
CA GLY A 470 -8.65 -4.03 -8.65
C GLY A 470 -8.56 -2.51 -8.81
N HIS A 471 -8.80 -1.70 -7.77
CA HIS A 471 -8.58 -0.26 -7.81
C HIS A 471 -7.10 0.06 -8.06
N THR A 472 -6.21 -0.54 -7.27
CA THR A 472 -4.75 -0.39 -7.38
C THR A 472 -4.19 -1.09 -8.63
N MET A 473 -4.76 -2.23 -9.03
CA MET A 473 -4.33 -2.90 -10.27
C MET A 473 -4.69 -2.10 -11.54
N LYS A 474 -5.83 -1.40 -11.55
CA LYS A 474 -6.21 -0.49 -12.64
C LYS A 474 -5.34 0.77 -12.67
N ASP A 475 -4.91 1.29 -11.51
CA ASP A 475 -3.93 2.38 -11.43
C ASP A 475 -2.60 2.03 -12.11
N LEU A 476 -2.10 0.79 -11.95
CA LEU A 476 -0.92 0.34 -12.69
C LEU A 476 -1.14 0.36 -14.21
N GLN A 477 -2.31 -0.08 -14.69
CA GLN A 477 -2.63 -0.08 -16.11
C GLN A 477 -2.78 1.34 -16.69
N THR A 478 -3.38 2.30 -15.96
CA THR A 478 -3.47 3.70 -16.42
C THR A 478 -2.12 4.41 -16.45
N HIS A 479 -1.15 3.96 -15.65
CA HIS A 479 0.25 4.42 -15.73
C HIS A 479 1.06 3.74 -16.85
N GLY A 480 0.40 3.10 -17.83
CA GLY A 480 1.00 2.64 -19.07
C GLY A 480 1.76 1.31 -18.99
N VAL A 481 1.51 0.50 -17.96
CA VAL A 481 2.02 -0.88 -17.87
C VAL A 481 1.39 -1.73 -18.98
N LYS A 482 2.23 -2.45 -19.73
CA LYS A 482 1.81 -3.24 -20.89
C LYS A 482 1.36 -4.65 -20.48
N VAL A 483 2.20 -5.36 -19.72
CA VAL A 483 1.96 -6.75 -19.29
C VAL A 483 2.15 -6.88 -17.77
N ILE A 484 1.21 -7.54 -17.11
CA ILE A 484 1.31 -7.97 -15.70
C ILE A 484 1.28 -9.50 -15.63
N ILE A 485 2.36 -10.10 -15.13
CA ILE A 485 2.44 -11.55 -14.84
C ILE A 485 2.42 -11.75 -13.32
N LEU A 486 1.46 -12.53 -12.83
CA LEU A 486 1.35 -12.92 -11.42
C LEU A 486 1.73 -14.38 -11.25
N THR A 487 2.56 -14.71 -10.25
CA THR A 487 3.01 -16.08 -10.01
C THR A 487 3.26 -16.38 -8.55
N SER A 488 3.09 -17.66 -8.17
CA SER A 488 3.20 -18.15 -6.78
C SER A 488 3.19 -19.68 -6.73
N GLY A 489 3.52 -20.25 -5.57
CA GLY A 489 3.23 -21.65 -5.25
C GLY A 489 1.81 -21.95 -4.74
N THR A 490 1.00 -20.92 -4.39
CA THR A 490 -0.28 -21.11 -3.68
C THR A 490 -1.34 -20.03 -4.02
N LEU A 491 -1.72 -19.89 -5.28
CA LEU A 491 -2.81 -18.99 -5.72
C LEU A 491 -4.18 -19.68 -5.78
N SER A 492 -4.20 -21.02 -5.92
CA SER A 492 -5.41 -21.82 -6.12
C SER A 492 -6.47 -21.58 -5.03
N PRO A 493 -7.76 -21.39 -5.39
CA PRO A 493 -8.32 -21.43 -6.75
C PRO A 493 -8.08 -20.14 -7.56
N LEU A 494 -7.48 -20.29 -8.75
CA LEU A 494 -7.09 -19.19 -9.64
C LEU A 494 -8.26 -18.26 -10.03
N ASP A 495 -9.40 -18.84 -10.43
CA ASP A 495 -10.61 -18.10 -10.81
C ASP A 495 -11.01 -17.05 -9.76
N SER A 496 -10.93 -17.41 -8.49
CA SER A 496 -11.36 -16.51 -7.40
C SER A 496 -10.38 -15.35 -7.23
N PHE A 497 -9.08 -15.63 -7.34
CA PHE A 497 -8.03 -14.61 -7.31
C PHE A 497 -8.16 -13.65 -8.51
N ALA A 498 -8.33 -14.17 -9.72
CA ALA A 498 -8.51 -13.37 -10.93
C ALA A 498 -9.77 -12.48 -10.86
N LYS A 499 -10.87 -12.98 -10.27
CA LYS A 499 -12.08 -12.19 -10.01
C LYS A 499 -11.84 -11.06 -9.00
N GLU A 500 -11.10 -11.32 -7.92
CA GLU A 500 -10.82 -10.33 -6.87
C GLU A 500 -9.92 -9.18 -7.36
N MET A 501 -9.02 -9.47 -8.29
CA MET A 501 -8.09 -8.48 -8.89
C MET A 501 -8.72 -7.58 -9.96
N GLN A 502 -9.94 -7.88 -10.43
CA GLN A 502 -10.73 -7.10 -11.41
C GLN A 502 -10.02 -6.61 -12.70
N ILE A 503 -8.91 -7.21 -13.10
CA ILE A 503 -8.25 -6.98 -14.40
C ILE A 503 -8.24 -8.30 -15.20
N PRO A 504 -8.24 -8.27 -16.55
CA PRO A 504 -8.30 -9.48 -17.34
C PRO A 504 -6.99 -10.27 -17.25
N PHE A 505 -7.09 -11.56 -16.94
CA PHE A 505 -6.02 -12.56 -17.04
C PHE A 505 -6.45 -13.65 -18.05
N PRO A 506 -6.30 -13.41 -19.36
CA PRO A 506 -6.66 -14.37 -20.40
C PRO A 506 -5.72 -15.59 -20.42
N ILE A 507 -4.47 -15.43 -20.00
CA ILE A 507 -3.48 -16.51 -19.96
C ILE A 507 -3.39 -17.02 -18.51
N GLN A 508 -3.71 -18.29 -18.32
CA GLN A 508 -3.69 -18.96 -17.01
C GLN A 508 -2.95 -20.29 -17.07
N LEU A 509 -2.40 -20.71 -15.94
CA LEU A 509 -1.73 -22.00 -15.74
C LEU A 509 -1.83 -22.45 -14.27
N GLU A 510 -2.26 -23.68 -14.03
CA GLU A 510 -2.13 -24.37 -12.73
C GLU A 510 -1.30 -25.65 -12.98
N ASN A 511 0.00 -25.59 -12.71
CA ASN A 511 0.95 -26.66 -13.04
C ASN A 511 0.83 -27.88 -12.10
N PRO A 512 1.06 -29.10 -12.61
CA PRO A 512 1.30 -30.27 -11.77
C PRO A 512 2.66 -30.15 -11.03
N HIS A 513 2.88 -31.01 -10.04
CA HIS A 513 4.18 -31.12 -9.36
C HIS A 513 5.10 -32.11 -10.09
N VAL A 514 6.41 -31.88 -10.01
CA VAL A 514 7.47 -32.74 -10.57
C VAL A 514 7.67 -34.07 -9.81
N ILE A 515 7.03 -34.25 -8.65
CA ILE A 515 7.22 -35.45 -7.81
C ILE A 515 6.26 -36.57 -8.19
N GLU A 516 6.67 -37.80 -7.94
CA GLU A 516 5.79 -38.97 -7.98
C GLU A 516 4.74 -38.94 -6.86
N LYS A 517 3.60 -39.61 -7.11
CA LYS A 517 2.56 -39.88 -6.10
C LYS A 517 3.08 -40.72 -4.90
N SER A 518 4.23 -41.38 -5.05
CA SER A 518 4.94 -42.13 -4.01
C SER A 518 5.65 -41.24 -2.96
N GLN A 519 5.95 -39.98 -3.29
CA GLN A 519 6.81 -39.10 -2.48
C GLN A 519 6.06 -38.30 -1.41
N VAL A 520 4.72 -38.26 -1.44
CA VAL A 520 3.92 -37.52 -0.46
C VAL A 520 2.69 -38.29 -0.01
N TRP A 521 2.58 -38.48 1.30
CA TRP A 521 1.38 -38.97 1.98
C TRP A 521 0.56 -37.79 2.50
N LEU A 522 -0.77 -37.80 2.33
CA LEU A 522 -1.67 -36.82 2.96
C LEU A 522 -2.85 -37.51 3.66
N GLY A 523 -2.93 -37.36 4.97
CA GLY A 523 -4.01 -37.91 5.79
C GLY A 523 -4.72 -36.87 6.65
N THR A 524 -6.04 -36.83 6.54
CA THR A 524 -6.93 -36.10 7.45
C THR A 524 -7.29 -36.97 8.65
N LEU A 525 -7.04 -36.46 9.87
CA LEU A 525 -7.37 -37.12 11.13
C LEU A 525 -8.57 -36.42 11.77
N CYS A 526 -9.73 -37.07 11.75
CA CYS A 526 -10.95 -36.54 12.36
C CYS A 526 -11.01 -36.78 13.88
N LYS A 527 -10.21 -37.74 14.39
CA LYS A 527 -10.17 -38.17 15.79
C LYS A 527 -8.74 -38.46 16.24
N GLY A 528 -8.45 -38.22 17.51
CA GLY A 528 -7.18 -38.60 18.14
C GLY A 528 -7.10 -40.07 18.55
N PRO A 529 -5.98 -40.51 19.17
CA PRO A 529 -5.76 -41.90 19.58
C PRO A 529 -6.71 -42.37 20.70
N ASP A 530 -7.33 -41.43 21.41
CA ASP A 530 -8.34 -41.63 22.46
C ASP A 530 -9.79 -41.62 21.92
N GLY A 531 -9.98 -41.49 20.60
CA GLY A 531 -11.29 -41.44 19.95
C GLY A 531 -12.01 -40.08 20.03
N THR A 532 -11.49 -39.13 20.81
CA THR A 532 -11.95 -37.74 20.89
C THR A 532 -11.85 -37.06 19.53
N GLU A 533 -12.86 -36.27 19.15
CA GLU A 533 -12.84 -35.51 17.89
C GLU A 533 -11.81 -34.38 17.91
N LEU A 534 -11.06 -34.26 16.82
CA LEU A 534 -10.17 -33.13 16.57
C LEU A 534 -10.96 -32.00 15.88
N ASN A 535 -11.30 -30.94 16.61
CA ASN A 535 -11.98 -29.75 16.07
C ASN A 535 -11.46 -28.47 16.73
N SER A 536 -10.75 -27.64 15.97
CA SER A 536 -10.13 -26.38 16.42
C SER A 536 -11.10 -25.18 16.45
N GLU A 537 -12.41 -25.37 16.25
CA GLU A 537 -13.43 -24.32 16.24
C GLU A 537 -13.38 -23.43 17.51
N TYR A 538 -13.78 -22.15 17.37
CA TYR A 538 -13.75 -21.15 18.44
C TYR A 538 -14.36 -21.65 19.77
N LYS A 539 -15.45 -22.42 19.70
CA LYS A 539 -16.16 -22.98 20.86
C LYS A 539 -15.44 -24.18 21.50
N ASN A 540 -14.75 -25.00 20.69
CA ASN A 540 -14.13 -26.26 21.15
C ASN A 540 -12.62 -26.15 21.41
N ARG A 541 -11.92 -25.14 20.89
CA ARG A 541 -10.47 -24.95 21.11
C ARG A 541 -10.04 -24.76 22.58
N SER A 542 -11.00 -24.43 23.47
CA SER A 542 -10.80 -24.33 24.92
C SER A 542 -11.19 -25.60 25.69
N ASN A 543 -11.65 -26.65 25.00
CA ASN A 543 -12.03 -27.94 25.59
C ASN A 543 -10.77 -28.73 25.94
N GLU A 544 -10.59 -29.06 27.22
CA GLU A 544 -9.40 -29.76 27.71
C GLU A 544 -9.25 -31.15 27.09
N SER A 545 -10.36 -31.84 26.79
CA SER A 545 -10.33 -33.16 26.14
C SER A 545 -9.74 -33.07 24.73
N TYR A 546 -10.16 -32.06 23.95
CA TYR A 546 -9.58 -31.78 22.63
C TYR A 546 -8.09 -31.43 22.72
N GLN A 547 -7.69 -30.58 23.67
CA GLN A 547 -6.29 -30.20 23.86
C GLN A 547 -5.43 -31.42 24.25
N LYS A 548 -5.92 -32.27 25.16
CA LYS A 548 -5.26 -33.52 25.57
C LYS A 548 -5.15 -34.53 24.42
N SER A 549 -6.22 -34.69 23.64
CA SER A 549 -6.26 -35.56 22.45
C SER A 549 -5.28 -35.10 21.35
N LEU A 550 -5.20 -33.79 21.10
CA LEU A 550 -4.22 -33.19 20.20
C LEU A 550 -2.78 -33.39 20.70
N GLY A 551 -2.53 -33.22 22.00
CA GLY A 551 -1.22 -33.52 22.61
C GLY A 551 -0.81 -34.99 22.44
N ASN A 552 -1.73 -35.91 22.71
CA ASN A 552 -1.52 -37.36 22.48
C ASN A 552 -1.31 -37.69 21.00
N THR A 553 -1.96 -36.96 20.09
CA THR A 553 -1.72 -37.08 18.65
C THR A 553 -0.28 -36.68 18.31
N ILE A 554 0.18 -35.51 18.79
CA ILE A 554 1.57 -35.03 18.58
C ILE A 554 2.59 -36.03 19.13
N VAL A 555 2.38 -36.58 20.33
CA VAL A 555 3.27 -37.61 20.91
C VAL A 555 3.44 -38.83 19.99
N ASN A 556 2.38 -39.27 19.32
CA ASN A 556 2.46 -40.42 18.40
C ASN A 556 3.19 -40.07 17.09
N PHE A 557 2.94 -38.89 16.52
CA PHE A 557 3.66 -38.44 15.32
C PHE A 557 5.14 -38.13 15.60
N ALA A 558 5.46 -37.58 16.76
CA ALA A 558 6.83 -37.32 17.23
C ALA A 558 7.68 -38.59 17.38
N ARG A 559 7.06 -39.76 17.52
CA ARG A 559 7.76 -41.06 17.58
C ARG A 559 8.12 -41.62 16.19
N ILE A 560 7.30 -41.36 15.18
CA ILE A 560 7.37 -42.06 13.88
C ILE A 560 7.92 -41.22 12.73
N VAL A 561 7.83 -39.89 12.81
CA VAL A 561 8.36 -38.99 11.77
C VAL A 561 9.88 -38.93 11.91
N PRO A 562 10.69 -39.19 10.87
CA PRO A 562 12.13 -38.98 10.92
C PRO A 562 12.48 -37.48 10.89
N SER A 563 13.57 -37.09 11.54
CA SER A 563 14.12 -35.72 11.51
C SER A 563 13.11 -34.60 11.88
N GLY A 564 12.89 -33.58 11.06
CA GLY A 564 12.07 -32.41 11.36
C GLY A 564 10.56 -32.62 11.21
N LEU A 565 9.81 -32.26 12.25
CA LEU A 565 8.34 -32.22 12.27
C LEU A 565 7.86 -30.77 12.50
N LEU A 566 7.21 -30.18 11.49
CA LEU A 566 6.64 -28.84 11.56
C LEU A 566 5.17 -28.92 11.98
N ILE A 567 4.76 -28.16 13.01
CA ILE A 567 3.40 -28.16 13.56
C ILE A 567 2.83 -26.75 13.50
N PHE A 568 1.85 -26.54 12.63
CA PHE A 568 1.21 -25.24 12.41
C PHE A 568 -0.16 -25.14 13.11
N PHE A 569 -0.26 -24.17 14.00
CA PHE A 569 -1.49 -23.83 14.73
C PHE A 569 -2.28 -22.71 14.02
N PRO A 570 -3.62 -22.66 14.15
CA PRO A 570 -4.44 -21.61 13.54
C PRO A 570 -4.11 -20.17 13.94
N SER A 571 -3.55 -19.96 15.14
CA SER A 571 -3.14 -18.65 15.67
C SER A 571 -2.33 -18.78 16.96
N TYR A 572 -1.54 -17.75 17.31
CA TYR A 572 -0.73 -17.72 18.53
C TYR A 572 -1.55 -18.05 19.81
N PRO A 573 -2.74 -17.46 20.08
CA PRO A 573 -3.50 -17.77 21.29
C PRO A 573 -4.06 -19.20 21.37
N VAL A 574 -4.05 -19.96 20.27
CA VAL A 574 -4.38 -21.40 20.28
C VAL A 574 -3.15 -22.22 20.59
N MET A 575 -2.00 -21.89 19.97
CA MET A 575 -0.71 -22.52 20.26
C MET A 575 -0.33 -22.36 21.74
N GLU A 576 -0.41 -21.14 22.26
CA GLU A 576 -0.02 -20.82 23.65
C GLU A 576 -0.85 -21.59 24.67
N LYS A 577 -2.19 -21.59 24.52
CA LYS A 577 -3.09 -22.36 25.40
C LYS A 577 -2.87 -23.87 25.34
N CYS A 578 -2.54 -24.42 24.16
CA CYS A 578 -2.21 -25.84 24.06
C CYS A 578 -0.89 -26.14 24.78
N ILE A 579 0.14 -25.30 24.60
CA ILE A 579 1.45 -25.46 25.27
C ILE A 579 1.34 -25.29 26.79
N GLU A 580 0.54 -24.34 27.26
CA GLU A 580 0.18 -24.16 28.68
C GLU A 580 -0.44 -25.46 29.22
N LYS A 581 -1.50 -25.98 28.58
CA LYS A 581 -2.17 -27.19 29.05
C LYS A 581 -1.27 -28.43 28.99
N TRP A 582 -0.42 -28.57 27.98
CA TRP A 582 0.52 -29.69 27.88
C TRP A 582 1.63 -29.65 28.92
N LYS A 583 1.99 -28.47 29.45
CA LYS A 583 2.90 -28.34 30.59
C LYS A 583 2.21 -28.75 31.89
N GLU A 584 0.97 -28.32 32.12
CA GLU A 584 0.14 -28.78 33.25
C GLU A 584 -0.04 -30.31 33.27
N THR A 585 -0.36 -30.91 32.12
CA THR A 585 -0.68 -32.34 32.00
C THR A 585 0.55 -33.24 31.80
N ASN A 586 1.77 -32.71 31.94
CA ASN A 586 3.06 -33.38 31.68
C ASN A 586 3.26 -33.87 30.22
N GLN A 587 2.28 -33.69 29.32
CA GLN A 587 2.37 -34.09 27.91
C GLN A 587 3.52 -33.39 27.18
N TRP A 588 3.84 -32.15 27.54
CA TRP A 588 4.95 -31.38 26.98
C TRP A 588 6.30 -32.09 27.17
N ASN A 589 6.54 -32.67 28.34
CA ASN A 589 7.77 -33.39 28.63
C ASN A 589 7.84 -34.70 27.85
N ILE A 590 6.71 -35.40 27.69
CA ILE A 590 6.60 -36.60 26.86
C ILE A 590 6.89 -36.27 25.38
N ILE A 591 6.36 -35.17 24.83
CA ILE A 591 6.69 -34.72 23.46
C ILE A 591 8.19 -34.44 23.34
N THR A 592 8.72 -33.63 24.26
CA THR A 592 10.14 -33.20 24.29
C THR A 592 11.11 -34.37 24.42
N GLN A 593 10.72 -35.45 25.12
CA GLN A 593 11.50 -36.69 25.26
C GLN A 593 11.72 -37.43 23.93
N TYR A 594 10.75 -37.40 23.00
CA TYR A 594 10.89 -38.05 21.69
C TYR A 594 11.56 -37.14 20.65
N LYS A 595 11.26 -35.83 20.68
CA LYS A 595 11.92 -34.80 19.87
C LYS A 595 11.90 -33.47 20.64
N PRO A 596 13.05 -32.78 20.82
CA PRO A 596 13.05 -31.46 21.43
C PRO A 596 12.22 -30.47 20.61
N VAL A 597 11.43 -29.67 21.32
CA VAL A 597 10.52 -28.68 20.72
C VAL A 597 11.22 -27.31 20.64
N VAL A 598 10.89 -26.58 19.58
CA VAL A 598 11.24 -25.18 19.30
C VAL A 598 9.93 -24.45 18.95
N VAL A 599 9.77 -23.18 19.34
CA VAL A 599 8.47 -22.46 19.24
C VAL A 599 8.65 -21.09 18.57
N GLU A 600 7.77 -20.72 17.63
CA GLU A 600 7.86 -19.45 16.89
C GLU A 600 7.76 -18.22 17.81
N PRO A 601 8.78 -17.34 17.85
CA PRO A 601 8.72 -16.11 18.62
C PRO A 601 7.91 -15.04 17.88
N LYS A 602 7.08 -14.31 18.63
CA LYS A 602 6.36 -13.13 18.13
C LYS A 602 7.33 -12.05 17.63
N GLY A 603 8.42 -11.79 18.36
CA GLY A 603 9.45 -10.80 18.03
C GLY A 603 10.28 -11.12 16.77
N LYS A 604 11.05 -10.13 16.29
CA LYS A 604 11.99 -10.31 15.16
C LYS A 604 13.39 -10.77 15.60
N ALA A 605 13.91 -10.27 16.72
CA ALA A 605 15.31 -10.54 17.14
C ALA A 605 15.55 -12.03 17.40
N ALA A 606 14.87 -12.62 18.40
CA ALA A 606 14.97 -14.03 18.76
C ALA A 606 14.53 -15.02 17.66
N PHE A 607 14.07 -14.56 16.49
CA PHE A 607 13.69 -15.46 15.40
C PHE A 607 14.91 -16.14 14.74
N VAL A 608 16.05 -15.46 14.68
CA VAL A 608 17.27 -16.03 14.08
C VAL A 608 17.85 -17.11 15.00
N GLU A 609 18.06 -16.78 16.27
CA GLU A 609 18.53 -17.68 17.32
C GLU A 609 17.73 -19.00 17.39
N ILE A 610 16.39 -18.89 17.32
CA ILE A 610 15.46 -20.02 17.38
C ILE A 610 15.47 -20.87 16.10
N MET A 611 15.74 -20.26 14.92
CA MET A 611 15.95 -21.03 13.69
C MET A 611 17.28 -21.80 13.73
N ASP A 612 18.35 -21.18 14.18
CA ASP A 612 19.67 -21.83 14.33
C ASP A 612 19.62 -22.97 15.37
N GLU A 613 18.88 -22.79 16.48
CA GLU A 613 18.61 -23.82 17.47
C GLU A 613 17.88 -25.03 16.86
N PHE A 614 16.88 -24.80 16.00
CA PHE A 614 16.14 -25.86 15.31
C PHE A 614 17.02 -26.66 14.35
N TYR A 615 17.80 -25.98 13.50
CA TYR A 615 18.72 -26.64 12.58
C TYR A 615 19.82 -27.42 13.33
N SER A 616 20.35 -26.87 14.41
CA SER A 616 21.30 -27.55 15.29
C SER A 616 20.72 -28.87 15.87
N LYS A 617 19.50 -28.82 16.41
CA LYS A 617 18.79 -30.00 16.94
C LYS A 617 18.43 -31.06 15.89
N ILE A 618 18.34 -30.70 14.60
CA ILE A 618 18.14 -31.66 13.51
C ILE A 618 19.45 -32.36 13.13
N ASN A 619 20.55 -31.63 13.10
CA ASN A 619 21.86 -32.13 12.71
C ASN A 619 22.56 -32.94 13.82
N ASP A 620 22.08 -32.87 15.06
CA ASP A 620 22.61 -33.63 16.19
C ASP A 620 22.57 -35.16 15.93
N PRO A 621 23.70 -35.88 16.03
CA PRO A 621 23.74 -37.33 15.82
C PRO A 621 22.95 -38.11 16.89
N THR A 622 22.83 -37.58 18.12
CA THR A 622 22.17 -38.22 19.27
C THR A 622 20.64 -38.09 19.23
N LEU A 623 20.10 -37.08 18.55
CA LEU A 623 18.68 -36.82 18.45
C LEU A 623 18.02 -37.52 17.25
N ASN A 624 16.72 -37.75 17.37
CA ASN A 624 15.83 -38.15 16.26
C ASN A 624 15.27 -36.92 15.51
N GLY A 625 16.02 -35.81 15.47
CA GLY A 625 15.56 -34.50 14.99
C GLY A 625 14.64 -33.76 15.96
N ALA A 626 13.98 -32.70 15.46
CA ALA A 626 13.30 -31.69 16.28
C ALA A 626 11.86 -31.40 15.83
N ILE A 627 11.10 -30.72 16.69
CA ILE A 627 9.76 -30.20 16.39
C ILE A 627 9.80 -28.67 16.31
N PHE A 628 9.22 -28.08 15.27
CA PHE A 628 8.93 -26.65 15.22
C PHE A 628 7.43 -26.40 15.41
N MET A 629 7.02 -25.77 16.52
CA MET A 629 5.66 -25.29 16.73
C MET A 629 5.55 -23.84 16.24
N ALA A 630 4.69 -23.60 15.27
CA ALA A 630 4.54 -22.31 14.59
C ALA A 630 3.07 -22.00 14.30
N VAL A 631 2.77 -20.83 13.72
CA VAL A 631 1.40 -20.48 13.33
C VAL A 631 1.25 -20.35 11.81
N CYS A 632 0.07 -20.69 11.30
CA CYS A 632 -0.31 -20.33 9.93
C CYS A 632 -0.34 -18.79 9.80
N ARG A 633 0.19 -18.25 8.69
CA ARG A 633 0.47 -16.80 8.52
C ARG A 633 1.53 -16.26 9.51
N GLY A 634 2.31 -17.15 10.13
CA GLY A 634 3.52 -16.84 10.88
C GLY A 634 4.77 -16.92 10.00
N LYS A 635 5.90 -16.42 10.51
CA LYS A 635 7.17 -16.30 9.77
C LYS A 635 7.71 -17.65 9.27
N VAL A 636 7.41 -18.73 10.00
CA VAL A 636 7.79 -20.10 9.64
C VAL A 636 6.96 -20.62 8.45
N SER A 637 5.68 -20.20 8.36
CA SER A 637 4.80 -20.55 7.23
C SER A 637 5.04 -19.67 5.98
N GLU A 638 5.70 -18.52 6.14
CA GLU A 638 5.86 -17.48 5.12
C GLU A 638 7.35 -17.19 4.81
N GLY A 639 7.87 -17.78 3.72
CA GLY A 639 9.15 -17.35 3.14
C GLY A 639 10.41 -18.00 3.73
N LEU A 640 10.28 -19.04 4.56
CA LEU A 640 11.37 -19.96 4.92
C LEU A 640 11.26 -21.29 4.17
N ASP A 641 12.41 -21.93 3.95
CA ASP A 641 12.51 -23.19 3.23
C ASP A 641 13.08 -24.31 4.11
N PHE A 642 12.34 -25.40 4.17
CA PHE A 642 12.60 -26.57 5.00
C PHE A 642 12.87 -27.78 4.10
N ALA A 643 14.06 -27.80 3.49
CA ALA A 643 14.46 -28.89 2.59
C ALA A 643 14.83 -30.16 3.39
N ASP A 644 14.57 -31.32 2.78
CA ASP A 644 14.98 -32.63 3.26
C ASP A 644 14.65 -32.89 4.75
N ALA A 645 15.67 -33.22 5.55
CA ALA A 645 15.56 -33.54 6.97
C ALA A 645 14.89 -32.43 7.80
N ASN A 646 14.83 -31.19 7.30
CA ASN A 646 14.23 -30.06 8.01
C ASN A 646 12.70 -30.01 7.91
N GLY A 647 12.08 -30.74 6.97
CA GLY A 647 10.65 -30.62 6.62
C GLY A 647 9.90 -31.94 6.41
N ARG A 648 10.46 -33.09 6.84
CA ARG A 648 9.94 -34.45 6.57
C ARG A 648 8.46 -34.67 6.92
N ALA A 649 7.87 -33.90 7.84
CA ALA A 649 6.41 -33.80 7.94
C ALA A 649 5.89 -32.42 8.34
N VAL A 650 4.69 -32.10 7.86
CA VAL A 650 3.87 -30.93 8.26
C VAL A 650 2.56 -31.42 8.87
N MET A 651 2.27 -30.97 10.09
CA MET A 651 1.03 -31.22 10.82
C MET A 651 0.27 -29.90 10.99
N ILE A 652 -1.01 -29.86 10.61
CA ILE A 652 -1.85 -28.65 10.66
C ILE A 652 -2.99 -28.89 11.65
N THR A 653 -3.00 -28.18 12.78
CA THR A 653 -3.89 -28.45 13.93
C THR A 653 -5.25 -27.74 13.87
N GLY A 654 -5.70 -27.34 12.67
CA GLY A 654 -6.96 -26.61 12.48
C GLY A 654 -6.96 -25.63 11.31
N LEU A 655 -8.14 -25.08 11.02
CA LEU A 655 -8.34 -24.09 9.95
C LEU A 655 -8.01 -22.65 10.41
N PRO A 656 -7.04 -21.96 9.78
CA PRO A 656 -6.59 -20.62 10.14
C PRO A 656 -7.49 -19.52 9.55
N PHE A 657 -8.75 -19.48 10.00
CA PHE A 657 -9.69 -18.43 9.60
C PHE A 657 -9.26 -17.05 10.12
N PRO A 658 -9.45 -15.96 9.33
CA PRO A 658 -9.39 -14.59 9.84
C PRO A 658 -10.37 -14.38 11.02
N PRO A 659 -10.13 -13.44 11.95
CA PRO A 659 -11.07 -13.22 13.05
C PRO A 659 -12.42 -12.68 12.55
N MET A 660 -13.49 -13.47 12.69
CA MET A 660 -14.85 -13.09 12.27
C MET A 660 -15.40 -11.80 12.93
N PHE A 661 -14.83 -11.41 14.08
CA PHE A 661 -15.19 -10.21 14.84
C PHE A 661 -14.28 -9.01 14.55
N ASP A 662 -13.33 -9.11 13.61
CA ASP A 662 -12.59 -7.96 13.09
C ASP A 662 -13.51 -7.14 12.15
N PRO A 663 -13.74 -5.84 12.42
CA PRO A 663 -14.57 -5.00 11.56
C PRO A 663 -14.11 -4.99 10.09
N ARG A 664 -12.81 -5.07 9.81
CA ARG A 664 -12.29 -5.10 8.44
C ARG A 664 -12.66 -6.41 7.73
N VAL A 665 -12.69 -7.54 8.45
CA VAL A 665 -13.14 -8.84 7.92
C VAL A 665 -14.65 -8.83 7.65
N LYS A 666 -15.46 -8.35 8.61
CA LYS A 666 -16.91 -8.19 8.44
C LYS A 666 -17.25 -7.33 7.23
N LEU A 667 -16.62 -6.16 7.14
CA LEU A 667 -16.88 -5.21 6.05
C LEU A 667 -16.39 -5.70 4.69
N LYS A 668 -15.26 -6.41 4.60
CA LYS A 668 -14.84 -7.08 3.35
C LYS A 668 -15.85 -8.15 2.90
N MET A 669 -16.38 -8.94 3.84
CA MET A 669 -17.40 -9.94 3.53
C MET A 669 -18.71 -9.30 3.05
N GLN A 670 -19.19 -8.27 3.75
CA GLN A 670 -20.37 -7.49 3.35
C GLN A 670 -20.17 -6.83 1.98
N PHE A 671 -19.01 -6.18 1.77
CA PHE A 671 -18.66 -5.51 0.52
C PHE A 671 -18.70 -6.46 -0.69
N LEU A 672 -18.19 -7.69 -0.55
CA LEU A 672 -18.27 -8.72 -1.60
C LEU A 672 -19.70 -9.23 -1.83
N MET A 673 -20.56 -9.26 -0.80
CA MET A 673 -21.97 -9.59 -0.97
C MET A 673 -22.73 -8.49 -1.73
N GLU A 674 -22.51 -7.22 -1.37
CA GLU A 674 -23.07 -6.05 -2.07
C GLU A 674 -22.59 -5.97 -3.53
N ASN A 675 -21.31 -6.27 -3.79
CA ASN A 675 -20.68 -6.15 -5.11
C ASN A 675 -20.63 -7.47 -5.91
N LYS A 676 -21.46 -8.47 -5.58
CA LYS A 676 -21.35 -9.85 -6.13
C LYS A 676 -21.33 -9.92 -7.67
N GLN A 677 -21.98 -8.99 -8.36
CA GLN A 677 -21.93 -8.87 -9.83
C GLN A 677 -20.55 -8.42 -10.34
N ASN A 678 -20.00 -7.34 -9.75
CA ASN A 678 -18.68 -6.79 -10.10
C ASN A 678 -17.55 -7.82 -9.90
N PHE A 679 -17.69 -8.71 -8.92
CA PHE A 679 -16.76 -9.81 -8.64
C PHE A 679 -17.16 -11.17 -9.28
N LYS A 680 -17.99 -11.15 -10.34
CA LYS A 680 -18.38 -12.33 -11.14
C LYS A 680 -18.83 -13.53 -10.27
N GLY A 681 -19.71 -13.28 -9.30
CA GLY A 681 -20.32 -14.28 -8.43
C GLY A 681 -19.54 -14.66 -7.18
N LEU A 682 -18.34 -14.12 -6.93
CA LEU A 682 -17.63 -14.30 -5.66
C LEU A 682 -18.39 -13.60 -4.52
N ASP A 683 -18.60 -14.29 -3.39
CA ASP A 683 -19.19 -13.73 -2.18
C ASP A 683 -18.27 -13.82 -0.95
N GLY A 684 -18.61 -13.05 0.08
CA GLY A 684 -17.82 -12.95 1.32
C GLY A 684 -17.61 -14.28 2.04
N ASN A 685 -18.59 -15.20 2.01
CA ASN A 685 -18.47 -16.51 2.65
C ASN A 685 -17.46 -17.41 1.91
N THR A 686 -17.48 -17.38 0.58
CA THR A 686 -16.53 -18.10 -0.27
C THR A 686 -15.12 -17.55 -0.09
N TRP A 687 -14.96 -16.22 -0.11
CA TRP A 687 -13.69 -15.53 0.17
C TRP A 687 -13.13 -15.88 1.56
N TYR A 688 -13.96 -15.85 2.60
CA TYR A 688 -13.54 -16.14 3.99
C TYR A 688 -13.03 -17.57 4.17
N ARG A 689 -13.60 -18.55 3.46
CA ARG A 689 -13.11 -19.94 3.41
C ARG A 689 -11.80 -20.07 2.62
N GLN A 690 -11.68 -19.36 1.50
CA GLN A 690 -10.44 -19.32 0.71
C GLN A 690 -9.28 -18.70 1.48
N GLN A 691 -9.52 -17.68 2.31
CA GLN A 691 -8.50 -17.09 3.18
C GLN A 691 -7.93 -18.11 4.18
N ALA A 692 -8.75 -18.98 4.78
CA ALA A 692 -8.23 -20.08 5.60
C ALA A 692 -7.44 -21.11 4.75
N THR A 693 -7.95 -21.42 3.55
CA THR A 693 -7.35 -22.40 2.63
C THR A 693 -5.97 -21.97 2.13
N ARG A 694 -5.79 -20.73 1.66
CA ARG A 694 -4.49 -20.21 1.16
C ARG A 694 -3.39 -20.37 2.22
N ALA A 695 -3.71 -20.10 3.49
CA ALA A 695 -2.76 -20.25 4.60
C ALA A 695 -2.46 -21.72 4.99
N VAL A 696 -3.40 -22.65 4.76
CA VAL A 696 -3.13 -24.10 4.84
C VAL A 696 -2.19 -24.53 3.70
N ASN A 697 -2.46 -24.07 2.48
CA ASN A 697 -1.68 -24.41 1.29
C ASN A 697 -0.23 -23.88 1.38
N GLN A 698 -0.02 -22.70 2.00
CA GLN A 698 1.31 -22.16 2.33
C GLN A 698 2.12 -23.03 3.30
N ALA A 699 1.45 -23.65 4.29
CA ALA A 699 2.08 -24.58 5.23
C ALA A 699 2.38 -25.95 4.57
N ILE A 700 1.45 -26.47 3.77
CA ILE A 700 1.66 -27.67 2.93
C ILE A 700 2.87 -27.48 2.00
N GLY A 701 3.01 -26.30 1.40
CA GLY A 701 4.15 -25.88 0.59
C GLY A 701 5.50 -25.78 1.32
N ARG A 702 5.64 -26.28 2.55
CA ARG A 702 6.92 -26.42 3.27
C ARG A 702 7.49 -27.85 3.25
N VAL A 703 6.73 -28.87 2.85
CA VAL A 703 7.17 -30.30 2.88
C VAL A 703 8.13 -30.68 1.75
N ILE A 704 7.98 -30.09 0.55
CA ILE A 704 8.71 -30.52 -0.66
C ILE A 704 9.50 -29.35 -1.27
N ARG A 705 10.81 -29.55 -1.46
CA ARG A 705 11.74 -28.55 -2.00
C ARG A 705 12.42 -28.90 -3.33
N HIS A 706 12.46 -30.16 -3.72
CA HIS A 706 12.96 -30.59 -5.04
C HIS A 706 12.36 -31.92 -5.49
N ASN A 707 12.65 -32.31 -6.73
CA ASN A 707 12.14 -33.55 -7.35
C ASN A 707 12.50 -34.83 -6.59
N LYS A 708 13.56 -34.85 -5.78
CA LYS A 708 13.96 -36.00 -4.93
C LYS A 708 13.47 -35.92 -3.48
N ASP A 709 12.69 -34.89 -3.13
CA ASP A 709 12.25 -34.68 -1.74
C ASP A 709 11.02 -35.55 -1.41
N PHE A 710 10.76 -35.78 -0.13
CA PHE A 710 9.59 -36.54 0.32
C PHE A 710 9.13 -36.15 1.73
N GLY A 711 7.84 -36.29 2.00
CA GLY A 711 7.31 -36.07 3.35
C GLY A 711 5.80 -36.25 3.52
N ALA A 712 5.37 -36.22 4.78
CA ALA A 712 3.98 -36.48 5.17
C ALA A 712 3.22 -35.20 5.56
N ILE A 713 1.97 -35.10 5.14
CA ILE A 713 1.05 -33.99 5.47
C ILE A 713 -0.08 -34.54 6.34
N VAL A 714 -0.21 -34.02 7.56
CA VAL A 714 -1.20 -34.47 8.55
C VAL A 714 -2.20 -33.34 8.83
N LEU A 715 -3.47 -33.52 8.45
CA LEU A 715 -4.53 -32.52 8.65
C LEU A 715 -5.40 -32.90 9.85
N CYS A 716 -5.14 -32.29 11.00
CA CYS A 716 -5.68 -32.71 12.29
C CYS A 716 -6.91 -31.91 12.72
N ASP A 717 -7.93 -31.89 11.86
CA ASP A 717 -9.24 -31.29 12.14
C ASP A 717 -10.33 -31.92 11.28
N LYS A 718 -11.43 -32.35 11.89
CA LYS A 718 -12.54 -33.02 11.20
C LYS A 718 -13.18 -32.18 10.09
N ARG A 719 -13.00 -30.85 10.08
CA ARG A 719 -13.52 -29.97 9.01
C ARG A 719 -12.77 -30.13 7.68
N PHE A 720 -11.61 -30.79 7.67
CA PHE A 720 -10.91 -31.15 6.43
C PHE A 720 -11.55 -32.35 5.68
N ASP A 721 -12.46 -33.09 6.31
CA ASP A 721 -13.22 -34.21 5.72
C ASP A 721 -14.18 -33.75 4.59
N SER A 722 -14.60 -32.48 4.61
CA SER A 722 -15.58 -32.00 3.64
C SER A 722 -15.04 -32.03 2.19
N ALA A 723 -15.88 -32.44 1.24
CA ALA A 723 -15.52 -32.45 -0.18
C ALA A 723 -15.10 -31.06 -0.69
N GLN A 724 -15.64 -29.98 -0.11
CA GLN A 724 -15.21 -28.61 -0.38
C GLN A 724 -13.77 -28.35 0.09
N SER A 725 -13.41 -28.84 1.28
CA SER A 725 -12.04 -28.77 1.82
C SER A 725 -11.06 -29.56 0.94
N LYS A 726 -11.41 -30.79 0.55
CA LYS A 726 -10.58 -31.61 -0.36
C LYS A 726 -10.37 -30.94 -1.72
N ASN A 727 -11.43 -30.37 -2.31
CA ASN A 727 -11.33 -29.65 -3.58
C ASN A 727 -10.56 -28.32 -3.48
N ALA A 728 -10.38 -27.77 -2.29
CA ALA A 728 -9.61 -26.55 -2.04
C ALA A 728 -8.10 -26.81 -1.78
N LEU A 729 -7.70 -28.08 -1.61
CA LEU A 729 -6.28 -28.47 -1.60
C LEU A 729 -5.65 -28.35 -3.01
N PRO A 730 -4.34 -28.09 -3.12
CA PRO A 730 -3.64 -28.03 -4.40
C PRO A 730 -3.79 -29.33 -5.20
N LEU A 731 -3.90 -29.23 -6.54
CA LEU A 731 -4.09 -30.39 -7.42
C LEU A 731 -3.13 -31.56 -7.13
N TRP A 732 -1.86 -31.26 -6.89
CA TRP A 732 -0.81 -32.25 -6.70
C TRP A 732 -0.90 -33.10 -5.42
N VAL A 733 -1.62 -32.64 -4.39
CA VAL A 733 -1.96 -33.46 -3.19
C VAL A 733 -3.40 -33.95 -3.18
N ARG A 734 -4.29 -33.37 -3.99
CA ARG A 734 -5.75 -33.61 -3.95
C ARG A 734 -6.09 -35.09 -4.12
N ASP A 735 -5.40 -35.80 -5.00
CA ASP A 735 -5.57 -37.24 -5.21
C ASP A 735 -5.14 -38.08 -3.99
N GLN A 736 -4.04 -37.69 -3.33
CA GLN A 736 -3.48 -38.43 -2.18
C GLN A 736 -4.26 -38.21 -0.88
N ALA A 737 -5.16 -37.22 -0.84
CA ALA A 737 -5.89 -36.85 0.36
C ALA A 737 -6.85 -37.97 0.84
N GLN A 738 -6.43 -38.72 1.85
CA GLN A 738 -7.20 -39.78 2.50
C GLN A 738 -7.76 -39.30 3.85
N VAL A 739 -8.92 -39.82 4.25
CA VAL A 739 -9.53 -39.50 5.55
C VAL A 739 -9.48 -40.74 6.45
N TYR A 740 -8.94 -40.57 7.66
CA TYR A 740 -8.73 -41.64 8.63
C TYR A 740 -9.68 -41.48 9.81
N SER A 741 -10.68 -42.37 9.86
CA SER A 741 -11.61 -42.51 11.00
C SER A 741 -10.98 -43.28 12.18
N ASN A 742 -9.97 -44.11 11.91
CA ASN A 742 -9.18 -44.86 12.90
C ASN A 742 -7.71 -44.39 12.89
N PHE A 743 -7.27 -43.86 14.02
CA PHE A 743 -5.92 -43.31 14.22
C PHE A 743 -4.80 -44.33 13.96
N GLY A 744 -4.99 -45.61 14.32
CA GLY A 744 -3.98 -46.65 14.17
C GLY A 744 -3.64 -46.97 12.71
N LEU A 745 -4.60 -46.80 11.80
CA LEU A 745 -4.38 -46.97 10.36
C LEU A 745 -3.47 -45.87 9.81
N ALA A 746 -3.70 -44.61 10.21
CA ALA A 746 -2.84 -43.49 9.79
C ALA A 746 -1.39 -43.68 10.27
N ILE A 747 -1.21 -44.08 11.53
CA ILE A 747 0.13 -44.37 12.10
C ILE A 747 0.82 -45.50 11.32
N ARG A 748 0.11 -46.60 11.03
CA ARG A 748 0.63 -47.72 10.23
C ARG A 748 1.09 -47.27 8.84
N ASP A 749 0.27 -46.48 8.17
CA ASP A 749 0.49 -46.10 6.76
C ASP A 749 1.55 -45.00 6.62
N VAL A 750 1.71 -44.13 7.63
CA VAL A 750 2.85 -43.19 7.73
C VAL A 750 4.17 -43.91 8.02
N ILE A 751 4.17 -44.92 8.90
CA ILE A 751 5.36 -45.76 9.14
C ILE A 751 5.77 -46.52 7.86
N ARG A 752 4.79 -46.99 7.07
CA ARG A 752 5.07 -47.61 5.77
C ARG A 752 5.65 -46.60 4.79
N PHE A 753 4.99 -45.47 4.62
CA PHE A 753 5.41 -44.38 3.73
C PHE A 753 6.87 -43.97 3.96
N PHE A 754 7.27 -43.67 5.21
CA PHE A 754 8.66 -43.27 5.46
C PHE A 754 9.67 -44.39 5.15
N LYS A 755 9.37 -45.66 5.46
CA LYS A 755 10.25 -46.80 5.13
C LYS A 755 10.39 -47.03 3.62
N GLU A 756 9.33 -46.81 2.86
CA GLU A 756 9.34 -46.93 1.39
C GLU A 756 10.04 -45.73 0.75
N ALA A 757 9.81 -44.52 1.26
CA ALA A 757 10.43 -43.30 0.77
C ALA A 757 11.94 -43.25 1.08
N GLU A 758 12.39 -43.61 2.29
CA GLU A 758 13.83 -43.69 2.63
C GLU A 758 14.58 -44.73 1.78
N LYS A 759 13.90 -45.82 1.37
CA LYS A 759 14.46 -46.84 0.48
C LYS A 759 14.58 -46.35 -0.97
N ASN A 760 13.58 -45.62 -1.46
CA ASN A 760 13.50 -45.21 -2.87
C ASN A 760 14.22 -43.87 -3.13
N PHE A 761 14.28 -42.99 -2.13
CA PHE A 761 14.83 -41.63 -2.20
C PHE A 761 15.85 -41.38 -1.06
N PRO A 762 16.95 -42.17 -0.97
CA PRO A 762 17.95 -42.02 0.09
C PRO A 762 18.55 -40.60 0.06
N THR A 763 18.42 -39.88 1.18
CA THR A 763 18.88 -38.50 1.29
C THR A 763 20.41 -38.45 1.48
N PRO A 764 21.15 -37.56 0.80
CA PRO A 764 22.57 -37.38 1.08
C PRO A 764 22.80 -37.07 2.57
N GLY A 765 23.52 -37.95 3.27
CA GLY A 765 23.78 -37.83 4.71
C GLY A 765 22.71 -38.41 5.65
N SER A 766 21.65 -39.08 5.17
CA SER A 766 20.71 -39.77 6.08
C SER A 766 21.39 -40.90 6.85
N LYS A 767 21.25 -40.90 8.18
CA LYS A 767 21.74 -41.96 9.07
C LYS A 767 21.18 -43.33 8.63
N PRO A 768 22.00 -44.36 8.34
CA PRO A 768 21.47 -45.68 8.00
C PRO A 768 20.76 -46.28 9.22
N VAL A 769 19.49 -46.65 9.07
CA VAL A 769 18.73 -47.37 10.10
C VAL A 769 19.44 -48.69 10.39
N LYS A 770 19.87 -48.90 11.64
CA LYS A 770 20.52 -50.16 12.05
C LYS A 770 19.57 -51.33 11.88
N SER A 771 19.76 -52.12 10.83
CA SER A 771 19.13 -53.42 10.68
C SER A 771 19.68 -54.38 11.73
N SER A 772 18.95 -54.56 12.83
CA SER A 772 19.14 -55.70 13.74
C SER A 772 19.05 -57.00 12.93
N GLY A 773 19.95 -57.95 13.22
CA GLY A 773 20.14 -59.16 12.41
C GLY A 773 18.92 -60.10 12.34
N LYS A 774 19.00 -61.07 11.41
CA LYS A 774 18.04 -62.16 11.29
C LYS A 774 18.10 -63.08 12.53
N THR A 775 16.94 -63.37 13.12
CA THR A 775 16.63 -64.61 13.85
C THR A 775 15.13 -64.87 13.74
N ASP A 776 14.71 -66.11 14.00
CA ASP A 776 13.44 -66.68 13.57
C ASP A 776 12.19 -66.29 14.37
N ALA A 777 11.05 -66.87 13.97
CA ALA A 777 9.72 -66.51 14.43
C ALA A 777 9.45 -66.83 15.92
N GLY A 778 8.72 -65.94 16.58
CA GLY A 778 8.17 -66.16 17.91
C GLY A 778 7.03 -65.18 18.21
N ILE A 779 5.82 -65.71 18.42
CA ILE A 779 4.68 -64.95 18.95
C ILE A 779 4.75 -65.04 20.48
N ILE A 780 4.70 -63.90 21.17
CA ILE A 780 4.24 -63.80 22.56
C ILE A 780 3.76 -62.37 22.83
N SER A 781 2.77 -62.25 23.71
CA SER A 781 2.10 -60.99 24.06
C SER A 781 2.40 -60.52 25.47
N GLY A 782 2.57 -59.21 25.63
CA GLY A 782 2.10 -58.50 26.82
C GLY A 782 3.13 -58.09 27.88
N ALA A 783 2.66 -57.13 28.69
CA ALA A 783 3.20 -56.65 29.97
C ALA A 783 4.56 -55.93 30.01
N CYS A 784 4.64 -55.05 31.01
CA CYS A 784 5.70 -54.13 31.37
C CYS A 784 7.04 -54.78 31.70
N PHE A 785 8.14 -54.02 31.58
CA PHE A 785 9.10 -53.84 32.69
C PHE A 785 9.93 -52.56 32.51
N GLU A 786 10.22 -51.86 33.61
CA GLU A 786 11.40 -50.98 33.70
C GLU A 786 12.66 -51.86 33.92
N PRO A 787 13.88 -51.32 33.72
CA PRO A 787 14.57 -50.87 34.93
C PRO A 787 15.43 -49.60 34.77
N SER A 788 15.67 -48.93 35.90
CA SER A 788 16.80 -47.99 36.05
C SER A 788 18.12 -48.76 36.27
N PHE A 789 19.28 -48.20 35.88
CA PHE A 789 20.32 -47.73 36.83
C PHE A 789 21.67 -47.29 36.20
N THR A 790 22.42 -46.53 37.01
CA THR A 790 23.89 -46.30 37.02
C THR A 790 24.58 -45.62 35.84
N LYS A 791 25.27 -44.51 36.19
CA LYS A 791 26.44 -43.98 35.47
C LYS A 791 27.65 -44.89 35.71
N SER A 792 28.56 -44.96 34.74
CA SER A 792 29.98 -45.20 35.00
C SER A 792 30.84 -44.30 34.09
N GLN A 793 32.08 -44.02 34.49
CA GLN A 793 33.01 -43.18 33.73
C GLN A 793 33.96 -44.06 32.89
N GLY A 794 34.27 -43.63 31.67
CA GLY A 794 35.21 -44.33 30.79
C GLY A 794 35.86 -43.38 29.77
N ARG A 795 36.94 -42.71 30.18
CA ARG A 795 37.85 -42.04 29.22
C ARG A 795 38.68 -43.12 28.51
N GLN A 796 38.54 -43.25 27.19
CA GLN A 796 39.67 -43.57 26.33
C GLN A 796 39.64 -42.69 25.07
N HIS A 797 40.82 -42.38 24.56
CA HIS A 797 41.07 -41.38 23.53
C HIS A 797 41.61 -42.09 22.29
N LEU A 798 40.92 -41.97 21.15
CA LEU A 798 41.46 -42.38 19.86
C LEU A 798 41.24 -41.26 18.83
N SER A 799 42.32 -40.61 18.46
CA SER A 799 42.35 -39.50 17.51
C SER A 799 42.47 -40.03 16.08
N ILE A 800 41.44 -39.80 15.26
CA ILE A 800 41.53 -39.90 13.80
C ILE A 800 41.06 -38.56 13.24
N ALA A 801 41.93 -37.89 12.50
CA ALA A 801 41.60 -36.62 11.85
C ALA A 801 40.82 -36.88 10.55
N TYR A 802 39.82 -36.03 10.29
CA TYR A 802 39.23 -35.86 8.96
C TYR A 802 39.12 -34.36 8.66
N GLU A 803 39.30 -34.02 7.40
CA GLU A 803 39.36 -32.64 6.93
C GLU A 803 37.98 -31.97 6.98
N ARG A 804 37.95 -30.65 7.20
CA ARG A 804 36.69 -29.90 7.30
C ARG A 804 36.10 -29.68 5.91
N ALA A 805 34.98 -30.36 5.61
CA ALA A 805 34.11 -30.02 4.47
C ALA A 805 33.32 -28.72 4.75
N SER A 806 34.02 -27.58 4.75
CA SER A 806 33.44 -26.27 5.07
C SER A 806 32.84 -25.59 3.83
N ASP A 807 31.73 -26.11 3.30
CA ASP A 807 31.12 -25.54 2.07
C ASP A 807 29.57 -25.64 1.94
N VAL A 808 28.82 -25.71 3.06
CA VAL A 808 27.35 -25.49 3.07
C VAL A 808 26.89 -24.70 4.30
N ALA A 809 27.12 -23.37 4.33
CA ALA A 809 26.67 -22.50 5.42
C ALA A 809 26.53 -21.01 5.01
N CYS A 810 25.68 -20.68 4.04
CA CYS A 810 25.68 -19.36 3.39
C CYS A 810 24.31 -18.67 3.21
N HIS A 811 23.38 -18.76 4.17
CA HIS A 811 22.03 -18.14 4.05
C HIS A 811 21.49 -17.37 5.28
N ILE A 812 22.32 -16.60 5.99
CA ILE A 812 21.84 -15.55 6.92
C ILE A 812 22.66 -14.24 6.77
N PRO A 813 22.13 -13.19 6.10
CA PRO A 813 22.79 -11.88 6.02
C PRO A 813 21.99 -10.75 6.69
N SER A 814 22.15 -10.58 8.02
CA SER A 814 22.00 -9.30 8.74
C SER A 814 22.34 -9.47 10.22
N LEU A 815 22.83 -8.40 10.87
CA LEU A 815 23.23 -8.34 12.29
C LEU A 815 24.44 -9.24 12.69
N LYS A 816 25.64 -8.79 12.31
CA LYS A 816 26.81 -8.91 13.19
C LYS A 816 27.29 -7.52 13.61
N SER A 817 26.91 -7.10 14.82
CA SER A 817 27.63 -6.05 15.54
C SER A 817 28.78 -6.72 16.29
N THR A 818 30.02 -6.45 15.90
CA THR A 818 31.21 -7.00 16.54
C THR A 818 31.32 -6.53 17.99
N VAL A 819 31.28 -7.47 18.92
CA VAL A 819 31.71 -7.32 20.31
C VAL A 819 32.55 -8.55 20.61
N ASP A 820 33.84 -8.44 20.31
CA ASP A 820 34.87 -9.43 20.60
C ASP A 820 36.07 -8.67 21.18
N ASP A 821 36.20 -8.67 22.50
CA ASP A 821 37.46 -8.45 23.22
C ASP A 821 37.75 -9.76 23.96
N ASP A 822 38.77 -10.52 23.51
CA ASP A 822 39.94 -10.80 24.36
C ASP A 822 41.03 -11.61 23.63
N ASP A 823 42.22 -11.01 23.66
CA ASP A 823 43.59 -11.56 23.63
C ASP A 823 44.10 -12.61 22.59
N ALA A 824 44.91 -12.06 21.67
CA ALA A 824 46.37 -12.26 21.60
C ALA A 824 47.00 -13.63 21.22
N SER A 825 47.74 -13.62 20.10
CA SER A 825 49.23 -13.57 20.14
C SER A 825 49.81 -13.41 18.72
N ILE A 826 51.15 -13.28 18.61
CA ILE A 826 51.95 -13.15 17.36
C ILE A 826 51.79 -11.75 16.69
N TYR A 827 52.81 -10.90 16.51
CA TYR A 827 54.26 -10.94 16.78
C TYR A 827 54.74 -9.73 17.62
N ARG A 828 55.93 -9.83 18.22
CA ARG A 828 56.70 -8.72 18.84
C ARG A 828 57.90 -8.33 17.95
N GLN A 829 58.61 -7.26 18.37
CA GLN A 829 59.86 -6.68 17.81
C GLN A 829 59.60 -5.69 16.66
N TYR A 830 60.12 -4.46 16.62
CA TYR A 830 60.95 -3.61 17.51
C TYR A 830 60.25 -2.22 17.65
N SER A 831 60.54 -1.28 18.57
CA SER A 831 61.55 -1.13 19.64
C SER A 831 61.07 -0.16 20.74
N HIS A 832 61.49 -0.40 21.99
CA HIS A 832 61.81 0.59 23.04
C HIS A 832 60.88 1.79 23.35
N LYS A 833 60.24 1.69 24.54
CA LYS A 833 60.41 2.59 25.73
C LYS A 833 60.29 4.11 25.49
N LYS A 834 59.43 4.84 26.22
CA LYS A 834 59.41 4.94 27.70
C LYS A 834 58.03 5.35 28.27
N SER A 835 57.92 5.28 29.60
CA SER A 835 56.91 5.89 30.50
C SER A 835 56.24 7.20 29.99
N GLY A 836 54.96 7.49 30.20
CA GLY A 836 53.99 6.90 31.15
C GLY A 836 53.89 7.73 32.44
N ILE A 837 52.80 8.50 32.61
CA ILE A 837 52.44 9.30 33.80
C ILE A 837 50.91 9.52 33.84
N THR A 838 50.39 9.92 35.00
CA THR A 838 48.98 9.84 35.44
C THR A 838 48.00 10.80 34.74
N LEU A 839 46.73 10.40 34.69
CA LEU A 839 45.61 11.22 34.19
C LEU A 839 45.25 12.36 35.17
N GLY A 840 45.16 13.60 34.67
CA GLY A 840 44.88 14.81 35.47
C GLY A 840 43.75 15.68 34.90
N LYS A 841 42.92 16.22 35.79
CA LYS A 841 41.65 16.97 35.60
C LYS A 841 41.53 17.91 34.37
N LYS A 842 40.29 17.98 33.84
CA LYS A 842 39.79 18.91 32.81
C LYS A 842 40.09 20.40 33.09
N ARG A 843 40.35 21.18 32.04
CA ARG A 843 40.05 22.63 31.91
C ARG A 843 39.77 23.01 30.45
N SER A 844 39.49 24.30 30.19
CA SER A 844 38.59 24.77 29.11
C SER A 844 39.26 25.47 27.90
N LEU A 845 38.46 25.63 26.84
CA LEU A 845 38.82 26.04 25.48
C LEU A 845 39.18 27.54 25.29
N LEU A 846 39.88 28.18 26.23
CA LEU A 846 39.98 29.65 26.26
C LEU A 846 41.30 30.20 26.87
N GLU A 847 42.40 29.44 26.74
CA GLU A 847 43.70 29.75 27.38
C GLU A 847 44.89 29.39 26.46
N ALA A 848 44.72 29.52 25.14
CA ALA A 848 45.71 29.15 24.12
C ALA A 848 45.57 29.94 22.79
N LEU A 849 45.20 31.22 22.86
CA LEU A 849 45.04 32.13 21.72
C LEU A 849 45.91 33.39 21.90
N GLU A 850 47.23 33.22 22.03
CA GLU A 850 48.19 34.33 22.04
C GLU A 850 49.41 34.03 21.14
N THR A 851 49.71 34.99 20.26
CA THR A 851 51.01 35.31 19.59
C THR A 851 51.75 34.21 18.80
N ASP A 852 51.47 34.17 17.49
CA ASP A 852 52.34 34.51 16.34
C ASP A 852 53.91 34.43 16.33
N GLU A 853 54.39 34.39 15.07
CA GLU A 853 55.69 34.83 14.50
C GLU A 853 56.91 33.89 14.27
N ASP A 854 57.18 33.70 12.96
CA ASP A 854 58.44 33.76 12.18
C ASP A 854 59.62 32.73 12.20
N LYS A 855 59.58 31.90 11.14
CA LYS A 855 60.56 31.78 10.01
C LYS A 855 62.08 31.50 10.23
N SER A 856 62.50 30.45 9.48
CA SER A 856 63.82 30.30 8.80
C SER A 856 65.03 29.81 9.65
N ASN A 857 66.11 29.24 9.08
CA ASN A 857 66.56 29.27 7.68
C ASN A 857 67.33 28.01 7.17
N LYS A 858 67.68 28.03 5.87
CA LYS A 858 68.46 27.10 5.02
C LYS A 858 70.00 27.27 5.20
N PRO A 859 70.94 26.69 4.40
CA PRO A 859 70.87 25.94 3.11
C PRO A 859 71.51 24.52 3.21
N THR A 860 72.04 23.79 2.21
CA THR A 860 72.45 23.95 0.77
C THR A 860 72.42 22.53 0.11
N SER A 861 72.56 22.28 -1.20
CA SER A 861 72.67 23.09 -2.44
C SER A 861 71.79 22.43 -3.55
N GLU A 862 72.13 21.78 -4.68
CA GLU A 862 73.20 21.75 -5.74
C GLU A 862 72.64 20.81 -6.88
N ASP A 863 73.02 20.79 -8.17
CA ASP A 863 73.31 21.77 -9.25
C ASP A 863 73.33 20.98 -10.60
N ASN A 864 73.12 21.46 -11.85
CA ASN A 864 72.74 22.76 -12.43
C ASN A 864 71.32 22.63 -13.10
N THR A 865 70.95 22.86 -14.38
CA THR A 865 71.58 23.32 -15.65
C THR A 865 70.55 24.18 -16.45
N SER A 866 70.98 24.95 -17.46
CA SER A 866 70.28 26.19 -17.89
C SER A 866 70.37 26.48 -19.43
N PRO A 867 70.05 27.68 -19.99
CA PRO A 867 68.74 28.37 -20.03
C PRO A 867 68.38 29.07 -21.40
N THR A 868 67.36 29.97 -21.38
CA THR A 868 67.06 31.12 -22.31
C THR A 868 66.41 30.83 -23.70
N GLN A 869 65.53 31.68 -24.29
CA GLN A 869 65.03 33.05 -23.95
C GLN A 869 63.61 33.36 -24.56
N ILE A 870 62.75 34.09 -23.81
CA ILE A 870 61.89 35.30 -24.13
C ILE A 870 61.54 35.61 -25.63
N PRO A 871 60.33 36.11 -26.06
CA PRO A 871 59.32 36.97 -25.37
C PRO A 871 57.79 36.66 -25.59
N PHE A 872 56.94 37.56 -25.09
CA PHE A 872 55.46 37.68 -25.20
C PHE A 872 54.96 38.29 -26.53
N PHE A 873 53.78 37.88 -27.05
CA PHE A 873 52.88 38.74 -27.88
C PHE A 873 51.45 38.13 -28.01
N GLN A 874 50.43 38.94 -28.32
CA GLN A 874 49.03 38.56 -28.61
C GLN A 874 48.56 39.14 -29.97
N PRO A 875 47.36 38.84 -30.48
CA PRO A 875 46.77 37.55 -30.85
C PRO A 875 46.40 37.54 -32.36
N PRO A 876 45.68 36.51 -32.87
CA PRO A 876 44.58 36.87 -33.79
C PRO A 876 43.31 36.00 -33.66
N MET A 877 42.14 36.64 -33.83
CA MET A 877 40.88 35.95 -34.12
C MET A 877 40.68 35.77 -35.64
N LYS A 878 40.24 34.59 -36.09
CA LYS A 878 39.46 34.41 -37.34
C LYS A 878 38.64 33.10 -37.29
N LYS A 879 37.69 32.93 -38.21
CA LYS A 879 36.47 32.11 -38.02
C LYS A 879 36.39 30.89 -38.97
N LEU A 880 35.91 29.76 -38.44
CA LEU A 880 35.09 28.71 -39.14
C LEU A 880 35.81 27.91 -40.27
N PRO A 881 35.31 26.72 -40.75
CA PRO A 881 33.90 26.33 -40.85
C PRO A 881 33.46 24.87 -40.58
N GLY A 882 32.20 24.73 -40.13
CA GLY A 882 31.32 23.57 -40.42
C GLY A 882 31.47 22.30 -39.56
N LYS A 883 30.47 21.43 -39.42
CA LYS A 883 29.04 21.51 -39.81
C LYS A 883 28.18 20.80 -38.75
N GLN A 884 27.44 21.54 -37.92
CA GLN A 884 26.29 20.95 -37.21
C GLN A 884 25.15 20.76 -38.21
N LYS A 885 24.84 19.52 -38.59
CA LYS A 885 23.64 19.21 -39.39
C LYS A 885 22.40 19.43 -38.52
N LYS A 886 21.53 20.39 -38.90
CA LYS A 886 20.13 20.37 -38.49
C LYS A 886 19.51 19.08 -39.05
N ILE A 887 19.18 18.12 -38.18
CA ILE A 887 18.25 17.06 -38.54
C ILE A 887 16.85 17.59 -38.30
N ILE A 888 16.08 17.77 -39.37
CA ILE A 888 14.66 18.07 -39.28
C ILE A 888 13.92 16.73 -39.13
N ILE A 889 13.73 16.29 -37.88
CA ILE A 889 12.72 15.27 -37.59
C ILE A 889 11.36 15.96 -37.72
N LYS A 890 10.55 15.53 -38.70
CA LYS A 890 9.12 15.84 -38.68
C LYS A 890 8.51 15.15 -37.47
N ALA A 891 8.16 15.91 -36.44
CA ALA A 891 7.35 15.39 -35.35
C ALA A 891 5.93 15.17 -35.87
N VAL A 892 5.60 13.92 -36.22
CA VAL A 892 4.21 13.49 -36.42
C VAL A 892 3.59 13.36 -35.04
N LEU A 893 3.07 14.47 -34.53
CA LEU A 893 2.15 14.44 -33.39
C LEU A 893 0.82 13.83 -33.85
N PRO A 894 0.18 12.96 -33.06
CA PRO A 894 -1.26 12.79 -33.12
C PRO A 894 -1.93 14.15 -32.84
N GLU A 895 -2.89 14.56 -33.66
CA GLU A 895 -3.58 15.84 -33.50
C GLU A 895 -4.57 15.81 -32.31
N VAL A 896 -4.04 16.01 -31.10
CA VAL A 896 -4.83 16.52 -29.98
C VAL A 896 -4.79 18.05 -30.06
N ILE A 897 -5.95 18.67 -30.30
CA ILE A 897 -6.09 20.12 -30.52
C ILE A 897 -5.95 20.85 -29.18
N VAL A 898 -4.71 21.12 -28.77
CA VAL A 898 -4.39 21.94 -27.59
C VAL A 898 -4.28 23.41 -28.00
N SER A 899 -5.24 24.23 -27.59
CA SER A 899 -5.25 25.68 -27.79
C SER A 899 -4.14 26.39 -27.00
N LYS A 900 -3.54 27.43 -27.58
CA LYS A 900 -2.41 28.17 -26.99
C LYS A 900 -2.87 29.26 -26.01
N SER A 901 -2.57 29.12 -24.72
CA SER A 901 -2.57 30.24 -23.77
C SER A 901 -1.76 29.97 -22.49
N SER A 902 -0.44 30.18 -22.53
CA SER A 902 0.39 30.22 -21.31
C SER A 902 0.06 31.40 -20.38
N THR A 903 -0.79 32.32 -20.82
CA THR A 903 -1.39 33.42 -20.06
C THR A 903 -2.62 33.01 -19.24
N ASP A 904 -3.31 31.92 -19.60
CA ASP A 904 -4.55 31.49 -18.91
C ASP A 904 -4.29 30.94 -17.51
N ILE A 905 -3.11 30.36 -17.25
CA ILE A 905 -2.77 29.82 -15.93
C ILE A 905 -2.67 30.96 -14.91
N THR A 906 -1.98 32.04 -15.27
CA THR A 906 -1.90 33.25 -14.43
C THR A 906 -3.26 33.90 -14.26
N ALA A 907 -4.06 33.99 -15.33
CA ALA A 907 -5.43 34.52 -15.27
C ALA A 907 -6.35 33.69 -14.36
N ARG A 908 -6.31 32.36 -14.46
CA ARG A 908 -7.03 31.44 -13.56
C ARG A 908 -6.56 31.52 -12.12
N VAL A 909 -5.25 31.65 -11.87
CA VAL A 909 -4.72 31.88 -10.51
C VAL A 909 -5.22 33.22 -9.95
N GLU A 910 -5.28 34.28 -10.76
CA GLU A 910 -5.81 35.57 -10.33
C GLU A 910 -7.35 35.57 -10.16
N GLN A 911 -8.06 34.73 -10.91
CA GLN A 911 -9.50 34.52 -10.79
C GLN A 911 -9.86 33.66 -9.57
N VAL A 912 -9.08 32.61 -9.28
CA VAL A 912 -9.22 31.80 -8.06
C VAL A 912 -8.80 32.60 -6.82
N LYS A 913 -7.74 33.41 -6.88
CA LYS A 913 -7.47 34.45 -5.87
C LYS A 913 -8.70 35.31 -5.63
N LYS A 914 -9.30 35.90 -6.67
CA LYS A 914 -10.50 36.75 -6.54
C LYS A 914 -11.70 36.01 -5.92
N GLN A 915 -11.87 34.71 -6.20
CA GLN A 915 -12.89 33.90 -5.53
C GLN A 915 -12.56 33.65 -4.04
N MET A 916 -11.29 33.37 -3.69
CA MET A 916 -10.88 33.19 -2.29
C MET A 916 -10.80 34.50 -1.49
N ILE A 917 -10.61 35.65 -2.14
CA ILE A 917 -10.51 36.99 -1.53
C ILE A 917 -11.89 37.57 -1.14
N ASN A 918 -12.98 37.08 -1.76
CA ASN A 918 -14.31 37.65 -1.56
C ASN A 918 -14.90 37.45 -0.16
N GLU A 919 -14.32 36.59 0.69
CA GLU A 919 -14.84 36.34 2.05
C GLU A 919 -14.05 37.08 3.15
N THR A 920 -14.66 38.22 3.52
CA THR A 920 -14.66 38.92 4.82
C THR A 920 -13.40 39.54 5.42
N HIS A 921 -12.16 39.18 5.06
CA HIS A 921 -11.00 39.61 5.88
C HIS A 921 -10.11 40.75 5.31
N HIS A 922 -9.37 40.54 4.22
CA HIS A 922 -8.45 41.59 3.71
C HIS A 922 -9.16 42.85 3.22
N ASN A 923 -10.36 42.69 2.65
CA ASN A 923 -11.13 43.75 2.01
C ASN A 923 -11.44 44.94 2.94
N TYR A 924 -11.53 44.74 4.26
CA TYR A 924 -11.71 45.85 5.20
C TYR A 924 -10.47 46.74 5.33
N VAL A 925 -9.28 46.16 5.51
CA VAL A 925 -8.05 46.93 5.72
C VAL A 925 -7.66 47.67 4.43
N ASP A 926 -7.88 47.07 3.27
CA ASP A 926 -7.63 47.74 1.99
C ASP A 926 -8.65 48.85 1.70
N GLN A 927 -9.93 48.69 2.09
CA GLN A 927 -10.91 49.79 2.07
C GLN A 927 -10.49 50.96 2.98
N VAL A 928 -10.04 50.69 4.20
CA VAL A 928 -9.51 51.71 5.12
C VAL A 928 -8.24 52.37 4.58
N LYS A 929 -7.35 51.62 3.94
CA LYS A 929 -6.12 52.12 3.32
C LYS A 929 -6.35 52.98 2.07
N ALA A 930 -7.45 52.73 1.35
CA ALA A 930 -7.88 53.55 0.22
C ALA A 930 -8.67 54.80 0.64
N ALA A 931 -9.39 54.73 1.76
CA ALA A 931 -10.27 55.81 2.26
C ALA A 931 -9.60 56.81 3.21
N LEU A 932 -8.36 56.55 3.66
CA LEU A 932 -7.61 57.40 4.58
C LEU A 932 -6.32 57.95 3.94
N SER A 933 -5.91 59.15 4.38
CA SER A 933 -4.57 59.67 4.07
C SER A 933 -3.48 58.79 4.67
N LYS A 934 -2.25 58.88 4.15
CA LYS A 934 -1.10 58.07 4.64
C LYS A 934 -0.88 58.23 6.15
N ASP A 935 -1.08 59.41 6.71
CA ASP A 935 -0.84 59.68 8.13
C ASP A 935 -2.04 59.34 9.01
N CYS A 936 -3.28 59.49 8.53
CA CYS A 936 -4.45 58.91 9.19
C CYS A 936 -4.37 57.37 9.21
N TYR A 937 -3.89 56.73 8.15
CA TYR A 937 -3.67 55.28 8.10
C TYR A 937 -2.56 54.82 9.06
N LYS A 938 -1.49 55.62 9.26
CA LYS A 938 -0.49 55.37 10.32
C LYS A 938 -1.12 55.43 11.71
N ARG A 939 -1.90 56.47 12.02
CA ARG A 939 -2.59 56.62 13.32
C ARG A 939 -3.58 55.48 13.56
N PHE A 940 -4.39 55.11 12.57
CA PHE A 940 -5.27 53.93 12.59
C PHE A 940 -4.48 52.64 12.90
N SER A 941 -3.41 52.37 12.16
CA SER A 941 -2.60 51.14 12.32
C SER A 941 -1.92 51.06 13.68
N TYR A 942 -1.40 52.18 14.18
CA TYR A 942 -0.77 52.28 15.50
C TYR A 942 -1.78 52.05 16.63
N THR A 943 -2.93 52.73 16.60
CA THR A 943 -3.95 52.55 17.65
C THR A 943 -4.59 51.17 17.61
N LEU A 944 -4.73 50.55 16.43
CA LEU A 944 -5.17 49.16 16.30
C LEU A 944 -4.18 48.20 16.98
N ALA A 945 -2.87 48.37 16.75
CA ALA A 945 -1.83 47.59 17.43
C ALA A 945 -1.83 47.83 18.94
N LYS A 946 -2.06 49.08 19.39
CA LYS A 946 -2.21 49.42 20.82
C LYS A 946 -3.40 48.68 21.45
N TYR A 947 -4.59 48.70 20.83
CA TYR A 947 -5.77 48.00 21.35
C TYR A 947 -5.59 46.49 21.46
N LEU A 948 -4.90 45.86 20.50
CA LEU A 948 -4.60 44.43 20.54
C LEU A 948 -3.70 44.05 21.74
N LYS A 949 -2.82 44.97 22.17
CA LYS A 949 -1.89 44.78 23.30
C LYS A 949 -2.50 45.17 24.65
N GLU A 950 -3.01 46.39 24.76
CA GLU A 950 -3.42 47.04 26.02
C GLU A 950 -4.92 46.90 26.31
N LYS A 951 -5.71 46.47 25.32
CA LYS A 951 -7.13 46.09 25.41
C LYS A 951 -8.15 47.22 25.72
N ASP A 952 -7.73 48.46 25.97
CA ASP A 952 -8.65 49.59 26.22
C ASP A 952 -9.41 50.05 24.97
N ILE A 953 -10.74 49.97 25.02
CA ILE A 953 -11.63 50.37 23.91
C ILE A 953 -11.81 51.90 23.79
N HIS A 954 -11.68 52.67 24.86
CA HIS A 954 -11.99 54.11 24.83
C HIS A 954 -10.95 54.88 23.99
N ASP A 955 -9.68 54.55 24.16
CA ASP A 955 -8.56 55.06 23.35
C ASP A 955 -8.72 54.73 21.85
N LEU A 956 -9.16 53.51 21.53
CA LEU A 956 -9.46 53.12 20.14
C LEU A 956 -10.65 53.89 19.59
N VAL A 957 -11.75 53.98 20.33
CA VAL A 957 -12.98 54.66 19.89
C VAL A 957 -12.75 56.15 19.68
N ALA A 958 -11.98 56.82 20.54
CA ALA A 958 -11.65 58.24 20.38
C ALA A 958 -10.89 58.51 19.08
N VAL A 959 -9.81 57.77 18.81
CA VAL A 959 -8.99 57.96 17.60
C VAL A 959 -9.71 57.46 16.35
N PHE A 960 -10.47 56.36 16.42
CA PHE A 960 -11.23 55.87 15.26
C PHE A 960 -12.42 56.77 14.93
N ALA A 961 -13.04 57.40 15.93
CA ALA A 961 -14.02 58.46 15.71
C ALA A 961 -13.36 59.63 14.94
N GLU A 962 -12.29 60.22 15.48
CA GLU A 962 -11.55 61.31 14.83
C GLU A 962 -11.22 60.98 13.35
N ILE A 963 -10.71 59.77 13.10
CA ILE A 963 -10.28 59.31 11.77
C ILE A 963 -11.46 59.06 10.81
N PHE A 964 -12.54 58.40 11.25
CA PHE A 964 -13.62 57.96 10.35
C PHE A 964 -14.83 58.89 10.32
N THR A 965 -15.11 59.68 11.37
CA THR A 965 -16.21 60.66 11.38
C THR A 965 -15.83 62.00 10.74
N SER A 966 -14.54 62.20 10.42
CA SER A 966 -14.07 63.36 9.64
C SER A 966 -14.69 63.48 8.22
N CYS A 967 -15.30 62.41 7.68
CA CYS A 967 -15.98 62.43 6.38
C CYS A 967 -17.18 61.45 6.34
N PRO A 968 -18.40 61.88 5.98
CA PRO A 968 -19.59 61.02 5.93
C PRO A 968 -19.44 59.73 5.11
N GLN A 969 -18.63 59.75 4.05
CA GLN A 969 -18.36 58.57 3.22
C GLN A 969 -17.66 57.43 4.00
N ASN A 970 -16.89 57.78 5.04
CA ASN A 970 -16.09 56.85 5.84
C ASN A 970 -16.83 56.27 7.05
N TYR A 971 -18.03 56.77 7.37
CA TYR A 971 -18.85 56.29 8.51
C TYR A 971 -19.12 54.79 8.44
N HIS A 972 -19.30 54.28 7.21
CA HIS A 972 -19.55 52.86 6.97
C HIS A 972 -18.33 51.97 7.29
N LEU A 973 -17.11 52.52 7.34
CA LEU A 973 -15.89 51.81 7.76
C LEU A 973 -15.77 51.74 9.29
N PHE A 974 -16.29 52.75 10.00
CA PHE A 974 -16.43 52.72 11.46
C PHE A 974 -17.47 51.64 11.86
N GLN A 975 -18.64 51.64 11.21
CA GLN A 975 -19.67 50.61 11.38
C GLN A 975 -19.14 49.19 11.12
N LYS A 976 -18.42 48.98 10.00
CA LYS A 976 -17.81 47.70 9.62
C LYS A 976 -16.76 47.18 10.60
N PHE A 977 -16.27 47.97 11.56
CA PHE A 977 -15.25 47.52 12.52
C PHE A 977 -15.82 46.64 13.66
N ILE A 978 -17.14 46.61 13.88
CA ILE A 978 -17.73 45.88 15.02
C ILE A 978 -17.39 44.37 15.12
N PRO A 979 -17.09 43.60 14.04
CA PRO A 979 -16.64 42.21 14.19
C PRO A 979 -15.35 42.09 15.00
N PHE A 980 -14.42 43.05 14.85
CA PHE A 980 -13.06 43.06 15.41
C PHE A 980 -12.99 43.57 16.86
N VAL A 981 -14.07 44.18 17.36
CA VAL A 981 -14.20 44.65 18.75
C VAL A 981 -14.43 43.44 19.69
N LYS A 982 -13.91 43.45 20.93
CA LYS A 982 -14.13 42.35 21.89
C LYS A 982 -15.60 42.25 22.31
N LEU A 983 -16.08 41.04 22.63
CA LEU A 983 -17.51 40.78 22.87
C LEU A 983 -18.14 41.68 23.96
N ALA A 984 -17.42 41.93 25.07
CA ALA A 984 -17.87 42.84 26.12
C ALA A 984 -17.96 44.31 25.64
N ASP A 985 -16.99 44.74 24.83
CA ASP A 985 -16.85 46.09 24.31
C ASP A 985 -17.89 46.41 23.20
N LYS A 986 -18.45 45.38 22.52
CA LYS A 986 -19.33 45.55 21.35
C LYS A 986 -20.59 46.38 21.64
N GLN A 987 -21.15 46.31 22.84
CA GLN A 987 -22.35 47.10 23.17
C GLN A 987 -22.03 48.59 23.32
N TYR A 988 -20.88 48.94 23.90
CA TYR A 988 -20.39 50.32 23.96
C TYR A 988 -20.07 50.82 22.54
N TYR A 989 -19.29 50.05 21.78
CA TYR A 989 -18.91 50.41 20.41
C TYR A 989 -20.12 50.61 19.48
N ALA A 990 -21.10 49.69 19.50
CA ALA A 990 -22.31 49.80 18.69
C ALA A 990 -23.11 51.06 19.02
N ARG A 991 -23.18 51.43 20.31
CA ARG A 991 -23.86 52.63 20.78
C ARG A 991 -23.14 53.89 20.30
N THR A 992 -21.84 54.03 20.57
CA THR A 992 -21.08 55.22 20.18
C THR A 992 -20.96 55.35 18.66
N CYS A 993 -20.86 54.25 17.91
CA CYS A 993 -20.96 54.29 16.45
C CYS A 993 -22.32 54.84 15.98
N PHE A 994 -23.44 54.41 16.57
CA PHE A 994 -24.76 54.93 16.23
C PHE A 994 -24.91 56.42 16.63
N GLU A 995 -24.45 56.81 17.81
CA GLU A 995 -24.50 58.20 18.30
C GLU A 995 -23.66 59.17 17.44
N LEU A 996 -22.53 58.71 16.87
CA LEU A 996 -21.65 59.54 16.05
C LEU A 996 -21.93 59.51 14.53
N THR A 997 -22.57 58.45 14.01
CA THR A 997 -22.76 58.27 12.56
C THR A 997 -24.22 58.08 12.11
N GLY A 998 -25.15 57.83 13.04
CA GLY A 998 -26.51 57.40 12.74
C GLY A 998 -26.64 55.96 12.21
N LEU A 999 -25.51 55.26 11.95
CA LEU A 999 -25.51 53.90 11.42
C LEU A 999 -25.58 52.86 12.54
N LYS A 1000 -26.61 52.00 12.51
CA LYS A 1000 -26.70 50.84 13.40
C LYS A 1000 -25.71 49.78 12.93
N CYS A 1001 -24.79 49.39 13.80
CA CYS A 1001 -23.99 48.19 13.60
C CYS A 1001 -24.86 46.93 13.70
N ASP A 1002 -24.46 45.81 13.09
CA ASP A 1002 -25.15 44.50 13.16
C ASP A 1002 -24.98 43.77 14.53
N TYR A 1003 -25.03 44.56 15.61
CA TYR A 1003 -25.09 44.17 17.01
C TYR A 1003 -26.44 43.57 17.44
N LYS A 1004 -26.55 42.25 17.70
CA LYS A 1004 -27.66 41.67 18.46
C LYS A 1004 -27.21 41.29 19.88
N PRO A 1005 -27.59 42.03 20.95
CA PRO A 1005 -27.25 41.67 22.32
C PRO A 1005 -28.03 40.43 22.79
N THR A 1006 -27.38 39.59 23.59
CA THR A 1006 -27.98 38.39 24.19
C THR A 1006 -28.87 38.72 25.39
N PRO A 1007 -30.10 38.19 25.49
CA PRO A 1007 -31.01 38.48 26.61
C PRO A 1007 -30.67 37.63 27.84
N GLY A 1008 -29.83 38.16 28.74
CA GLY A 1008 -29.56 37.55 30.05
C GLY A 1008 -28.32 38.12 30.74
N GLY A 1009 -28.54 38.97 31.74
CA GLY A 1009 -27.48 39.61 32.53
C GLY A 1009 -28.01 40.82 33.29
N ASP A 1010 -28.08 40.71 34.62
CA ASP A 1010 -28.42 41.71 35.63
C ASP A 1010 -29.38 42.87 35.30
N LYS A 1011 -30.60 42.75 35.84
CA LYS A 1011 -31.39 43.90 36.31
C LYS A 1011 -31.46 43.88 37.85
N ARG A 1012 -30.92 44.90 38.51
CA ARG A 1012 -31.35 45.35 39.85
C ARG A 1012 -31.30 46.89 39.97
N PRO A 1013 -32.09 47.50 40.86
CA PRO A 1013 -32.93 48.61 40.41
C PRO A 1013 -32.93 49.86 41.31
N LEU A 1014 -33.55 50.93 40.80
CA LEU A 1014 -34.14 52.07 41.52
C LEU A 1014 -35.00 52.83 40.49
N GLY A 1015 -36.30 53.13 40.67
CA GLY A 1015 -37.27 52.69 41.68
C GLY A 1015 -38.69 53.17 41.33
N THR A 1016 -39.72 52.59 41.97
CA THR A 1016 -41.04 53.15 42.39
C THR A 1016 -41.62 54.41 41.68
N ASN A 1017 -42.93 54.53 41.35
CA ASN A 1017 -44.10 53.68 41.67
C ASN A 1017 -45.35 54.02 40.80
N SER A 1018 -46.42 53.25 41.04
CA SER A 1018 -47.86 53.43 40.73
C SER A 1018 -48.43 54.88 40.70
N ASP A 1019 -49.58 55.22 40.10
CA ASP A 1019 -50.78 54.38 39.86
C ASP A 1019 -51.86 54.96 38.88
N ASN A 1020 -52.92 54.17 38.60
CA ASN A 1020 -54.31 54.48 38.19
C ASN A 1020 -54.71 55.01 36.77
N LYS A 1021 -55.43 54.13 36.04
CA LYS A 1021 -56.77 54.29 35.39
C LYS A 1021 -57.07 55.42 34.37
N LEU A 1022 -57.66 55.03 33.22
CA LEU A 1022 -59.10 55.25 32.91
C LEU A 1022 -59.61 54.45 31.67
N ASN A 1023 -60.88 54.64 31.29
CA ASN A 1023 -61.71 53.76 30.43
C ASN A 1023 -61.65 54.02 28.90
N PRO A 1024 -62.16 53.09 28.04
CA PRO A 1024 -62.13 53.16 26.57
C PRO A 1024 -63.34 53.90 25.96
N PRO A 1025 -63.42 54.12 24.62
CA PRO A 1025 -64.23 53.20 23.76
C PRO A 1025 -63.90 53.12 22.23
N LYS A 1026 -64.37 52.03 21.56
CA LYS A 1026 -64.75 51.89 20.10
C LYS A 1026 -63.65 52.09 19.02
N GLU A 1027 -63.72 51.66 17.76
CA GLU A 1027 -64.36 50.56 16.94
C GLU A 1027 -63.44 50.44 15.65
N LEU A 1028 -63.56 49.61 14.58
CA LEU A 1028 -64.58 48.81 13.87
C LEU A 1028 -63.96 47.43 13.44
N ARG A 1029 -64.70 46.33 13.16
CA ARG A 1029 -65.29 45.84 11.87
C ARG A 1029 -64.38 45.87 10.62
N CYS A 1030 -64.33 44.86 9.74
CA CYS A 1030 -65.04 43.57 9.54
C CYS A 1030 -64.27 42.71 8.50
N SER A 1031 -64.49 41.40 8.24
CA SER A 1031 -65.01 40.24 9.03
C SER A 1031 -65.08 38.95 8.17
N LYS A 1032 -64.94 37.75 8.79
CA LYS A 1032 -65.43 36.42 8.33
C LYS A 1032 -64.68 35.72 7.17
N SER A 1033 -64.67 34.39 7.03
CA SER A 1033 -65.39 33.27 7.71
C SER A 1033 -64.64 31.92 7.49
N GLU A 1034 -64.87 30.79 8.20
CA GLU A 1034 -65.27 30.46 9.60
C GLU A 1034 -65.32 28.89 9.76
N ALA A 1035 -65.18 28.38 11.00
CA ALA A 1035 -65.55 27.00 11.47
C ALA A 1035 -64.78 25.76 10.90
N GLU A 1036 -64.59 24.61 11.60
CA GLU A 1036 -64.84 24.26 13.01
C GLU A 1036 -63.95 23.09 13.56
N SER A 1037 -63.70 23.17 14.88
CA SER A 1037 -63.52 22.16 15.97
C SER A 1037 -63.41 20.63 15.69
N SER A 1038 -62.46 19.88 16.28
CA SER A 1038 -62.47 19.18 17.61
C SER A 1038 -63.18 17.79 17.65
N SER A 1039 -63.04 16.90 18.64
CA SER A 1039 -61.85 16.33 19.35
C SER A 1039 -62.26 15.06 20.15
N LYS A 1040 -61.35 14.08 20.33
CA LYS A 1040 -61.44 12.96 21.33
C LYS A 1040 -62.61 11.93 21.16
N ASP A 1041 -62.69 10.77 21.83
CA ASP A 1041 -61.72 9.95 22.59
C ASP A 1041 -62.05 8.42 22.49
N SER A 1042 -61.04 7.57 22.69
CA SER A 1042 -60.98 6.15 23.15
C SER A 1042 -62.16 5.12 23.08
N CYS A 1043 -61.79 3.89 22.64
CA CYS A 1043 -62.02 2.56 23.29
C CYS A 1043 -63.20 1.61 22.93
N ASN A 1044 -62.82 0.40 22.45
CA ASN A 1044 -63.36 -0.95 22.72
C ASN A 1044 -64.87 -1.28 22.73
N THR A 1045 -65.27 -2.28 21.90
CA THR A 1045 -65.55 -3.66 22.38
C THR A 1045 -65.51 -4.70 21.23
N ARG A 1046 -65.77 -5.99 21.53
CA ARG A 1046 -65.50 -7.16 20.66
C ARG A 1046 -66.76 -7.82 20.06
N THR A 1047 -66.55 -8.64 19.01
CA THR A 1047 -67.41 -9.76 18.52
C THR A 1047 -68.78 -9.37 17.91
N THR A 1048 -69.33 -10.01 16.87
CA THR A 1048 -68.99 -11.27 16.16
C THR A 1048 -69.42 -11.22 14.67
N THR A 1049 -68.83 -12.05 13.81
CA THR A 1049 -69.27 -12.34 12.42
C THR A 1049 -70.57 -13.16 12.38
N PRO A 1050 -71.47 -13.06 11.36
CA PRO A 1050 -71.22 -13.68 10.04
C PRO A 1050 -71.85 -13.04 8.76
N VAL A 1051 -71.15 -13.24 7.63
CA VAL A 1051 -71.63 -13.61 6.25
C VAL A 1051 -72.83 -12.86 5.61
N VAL A 1052 -72.56 -12.07 4.56
CA VAL A 1052 -73.07 -12.17 3.15
C VAL A 1052 -72.37 -11.08 2.28
N ASP A 1053 -72.15 -11.38 0.99
CA ASP A 1053 -71.53 -10.59 -0.10
C ASP A 1053 -72.40 -9.41 -0.66
N PRO A 1054 -71.96 -8.52 -1.61
CA PRO A 1054 -70.94 -8.73 -2.67
C PRO A 1054 -70.02 -7.54 -3.09
N GLU A 1055 -69.24 -7.80 -4.17
CA GLU A 1055 -68.40 -6.90 -5.03
C GLU A 1055 -67.06 -6.41 -4.43
N SER A 1056 -65.88 -6.95 -4.80
CA SER A 1056 -65.11 -6.98 -6.07
C SER A 1056 -64.34 -5.68 -6.39
N ASN A 1057 -63.11 -5.64 -6.95
CA ASN A 1057 -62.07 -6.64 -7.30
C ASN A 1057 -60.70 -5.91 -7.18
N SER A 1058 -59.73 -6.34 -6.37
CA SER A 1058 -58.79 -7.49 -6.49
C SER A 1058 -57.51 -7.22 -7.32
N VAL A 1059 -56.37 -7.69 -6.80
CA VAL A 1059 -54.99 -7.41 -7.25
C VAL A 1059 -54.51 -8.45 -8.25
N LEU A 1060 -53.63 -8.06 -9.20
CA LEU A 1060 -52.81 -9.00 -9.96
C LEU A 1060 -51.30 -8.72 -9.86
N LYS A 1061 -50.58 -9.64 -9.20
CA LYS A 1061 -49.17 -9.97 -9.53
C LYS A 1061 -49.20 -11.04 -10.63
N CYS A 1062 -48.15 -11.13 -11.45
CA CYS A 1062 -47.91 -12.29 -12.30
C CYS A 1062 -46.41 -12.70 -12.34
N PRO A 1063 -46.08 -13.94 -12.78
CA PRO A 1063 -44.83 -14.62 -12.43
C PRO A 1063 -43.82 -14.62 -13.59
N GLY A 1064 -42.86 -15.57 -13.61
CA GLY A 1064 -41.84 -15.68 -14.65
C GLY A 1064 -41.59 -17.09 -15.19
N SER A 1065 -40.51 -17.20 -15.98
CA SER A 1065 -39.96 -18.40 -16.65
C SER A 1065 -40.60 -18.84 -17.99
N SER A 1066 -39.83 -19.65 -18.73
CA SER A 1066 -40.07 -20.20 -20.07
C SER A 1066 -39.95 -19.23 -21.27
N SER A 1067 -39.87 -19.80 -22.47
CA SER A 1067 -39.23 -19.21 -23.65
C SER A 1067 -39.78 -19.77 -24.97
N GLN A 1068 -40.09 -18.91 -25.95
CA GLN A 1068 -40.01 -19.22 -27.39
C GLN A 1068 -40.24 -17.96 -28.26
N GLU A 1069 -39.78 -18.01 -29.51
CA GLU A 1069 -40.03 -17.02 -30.55
C GLU A 1069 -41.21 -17.47 -31.43
N ILE A 1070 -42.19 -16.60 -31.70
CA ILE A 1070 -43.08 -16.67 -32.88
C ILE A 1070 -43.41 -15.23 -33.30
N GLU A 1071 -43.48 -14.98 -34.62
CA GLU A 1071 -43.85 -13.68 -35.22
C GLU A 1071 -45.38 -13.48 -35.28
N GLY A 1072 -45.84 -12.22 -35.32
CA GLY A 1072 -47.27 -11.89 -35.42
C GLY A 1072 -47.53 -10.39 -35.59
N GLU A 1073 -48.56 -10.05 -36.35
CA GLU A 1073 -48.80 -8.69 -36.85
C GLU A 1073 -49.42 -7.73 -35.82
N THR A 1074 -49.30 -6.43 -36.11
CA THR A 1074 -49.68 -5.32 -35.22
C THR A 1074 -51.15 -4.92 -35.29
N ILE A 1075 -51.74 -4.49 -34.17
CA ILE A 1075 -52.53 -3.23 -34.03
C ILE A 1075 -52.58 -2.85 -32.54
N PHE A 1076 -51.96 -1.72 -32.16
CA PHE A 1076 -52.25 -0.94 -30.93
C PHE A 1076 -51.57 0.44 -31.02
N SER A 1077 -52.16 1.57 -30.62
CA SER A 1077 -53.57 2.00 -30.69
C SER A 1077 -53.62 3.54 -30.62
N THR A 1078 -52.80 4.15 -29.75
CA THR A 1078 -52.62 5.62 -29.60
C THR A 1078 -51.16 6.00 -29.28
N CYS A 1079 -50.85 7.29 -29.34
CA CYS A 1079 -49.59 7.90 -28.86
C CYS A 1079 -49.64 8.11 -27.35
N LEU A 1080 -48.67 7.58 -26.60
CA LEU A 1080 -48.60 7.64 -25.13
C LEU A 1080 -48.54 9.05 -24.51
N PHE A 1081 -48.25 10.09 -25.30
CA PHE A 1081 -48.12 11.47 -24.80
C PHE A 1081 -49.29 12.41 -25.16
N CYS A 1082 -50.17 12.01 -26.10
CA CYS A 1082 -51.32 12.83 -26.51
C CYS A 1082 -52.61 12.03 -26.78
N ASN A 1083 -52.58 10.70 -26.60
CA ASN A 1083 -53.66 9.76 -26.87
C ASN A 1083 -54.30 9.79 -28.27
N GLN A 1084 -53.68 10.46 -29.26
CA GLN A 1084 -54.12 10.40 -30.66
C GLN A 1084 -53.45 9.26 -31.43
N LYS A 1085 -54.15 8.68 -32.42
CA LYS A 1085 -53.55 7.74 -33.39
C LYS A 1085 -52.41 8.43 -34.16
N PRO A 1086 -51.17 7.90 -34.14
CA PRO A 1086 -50.04 8.58 -34.78
C PRO A 1086 -50.03 8.32 -36.30
N PHE A 1087 -50.40 9.33 -37.10
CA PHE A 1087 -50.40 9.27 -38.58
C PHE A 1087 -49.00 8.98 -39.19
N ASN A 1088 -47.94 9.18 -38.41
CA ASN A 1088 -46.62 8.58 -38.61
C ASN A 1088 -46.00 8.34 -37.22
N GLY A 1089 -46.05 7.09 -36.74
CA GLY A 1089 -45.65 6.70 -35.40
C GLY A 1089 -44.22 6.20 -35.31
N MET A 1090 -43.41 6.76 -34.40
CA MET A 1090 -42.14 6.15 -34.02
C MET A 1090 -42.37 5.14 -32.90
N ARG A 1091 -41.85 3.92 -33.09
CA ARG A 1091 -41.76 2.89 -32.04
C ARG A 1091 -40.36 2.94 -31.43
N HIS A 1092 -40.27 3.12 -30.13
CA HIS A 1092 -39.00 3.04 -29.41
C HIS A 1092 -38.58 1.58 -29.17
N GLU A 1093 -37.30 1.30 -28.92
CA GLU A 1093 -36.79 -0.06 -28.61
C GLU A 1093 -37.43 -0.68 -27.36
N CYS A 1094 -38.04 0.13 -26.48
CA CYS A 1094 -38.86 -0.33 -25.36
C CYS A 1094 -40.32 -0.66 -25.73
N GLY A 1095 -40.65 -0.73 -27.02
CA GLY A 1095 -41.98 -1.07 -27.53
C GLY A 1095 -42.97 0.10 -27.61
N ALA A 1096 -42.75 1.17 -26.84
CA ALA A 1096 -43.64 2.33 -26.73
C ALA A 1096 -43.79 3.14 -28.04
N THR A 1097 -45.02 3.57 -28.33
CA THR A 1097 -45.42 4.34 -29.52
C THR A 1097 -45.59 5.84 -29.22
N CYS A 1098 -44.94 6.68 -30.03
CA CYS A 1098 -45.02 8.13 -29.96
C CYS A 1098 -45.28 8.75 -31.35
N CYS A 1099 -46.14 9.77 -31.44
CA CYS A 1099 -46.32 10.51 -32.68
C CYS A 1099 -45.12 11.43 -32.95
N PHE A 1100 -44.84 11.73 -34.22
CA PHE A 1100 -43.72 12.58 -34.62
C PHE A 1100 -43.66 13.93 -33.88
N LEU A 1101 -44.82 14.54 -33.60
CA LEU A 1101 -44.89 15.85 -32.94
C LEU A 1101 -44.46 15.78 -31.46
N CYS A 1102 -45.03 14.84 -30.68
CA CYS A 1102 -44.63 14.62 -29.29
C CYS A 1102 -43.19 14.12 -29.17
N TRP A 1103 -42.70 13.35 -30.13
CA TRP A 1103 -41.28 12.98 -30.21
C TRP A 1103 -40.39 14.21 -30.46
N LYS A 1104 -40.82 15.15 -31.31
CA LYS A 1104 -40.08 16.39 -31.58
C LYS A 1104 -40.02 17.32 -30.37
N THR A 1105 -41.04 17.34 -29.50
CA THR A 1105 -41.08 18.20 -28.30
C THR A 1105 -40.50 17.56 -27.03
N ASN A 1106 -40.75 16.28 -26.78
CA ASN A 1106 -40.53 15.68 -25.45
C ASN A 1106 -39.21 14.89 -25.32
N THR A 1107 -38.39 14.83 -26.38
CA THR A 1107 -37.07 14.16 -26.35
C THR A 1107 -35.94 15.17 -26.09
N PHE A 1108 -35.05 14.84 -25.15
CA PHE A 1108 -33.98 15.73 -24.74
C PHE A 1108 -32.77 15.70 -25.70
N GLU A 1109 -32.24 16.90 -25.96
CA GLU A 1109 -30.96 17.27 -26.60
C GLU A 1109 -30.70 16.89 -28.07
N GLY A 1110 -30.01 17.81 -28.76
CA GLY A 1110 -29.24 17.57 -29.98
C GLY A 1110 -30.03 17.43 -31.30
N PRO A 1111 -29.52 17.97 -32.43
CA PRO A 1111 -30.08 17.68 -33.76
C PRO A 1111 -29.76 16.26 -34.25
N ALA A 1112 -28.87 15.51 -33.58
CA ALA A 1112 -28.36 14.20 -34.03
C ALA A 1112 -28.79 12.98 -33.17
N GLU A 1113 -28.95 13.09 -31.85
CA GLU A 1113 -29.17 11.93 -30.95
C GLU A 1113 -30.27 12.14 -29.89
N ARG A 1114 -31.53 12.15 -30.33
CA ARG A 1114 -32.70 12.26 -29.43
C ARG A 1114 -32.95 10.96 -28.65
N LYS A 1115 -32.99 11.05 -27.32
CA LYS A 1115 -33.24 9.92 -26.40
C LYS A 1115 -34.74 9.73 -26.11
N CYS A 1116 -35.15 8.51 -25.75
CA CYS A 1116 -36.54 8.21 -25.36
C CYS A 1116 -36.91 8.93 -24.04
N PRO A 1117 -38.12 9.51 -23.88
CA PRO A 1117 -38.48 10.25 -22.66
C PRO A 1117 -38.82 9.36 -21.44
N TYR A 1118 -38.98 8.05 -21.63
CA TYR A 1118 -39.36 7.14 -20.55
C TYR A 1118 -38.17 6.87 -19.60
N ILE A 1119 -38.32 7.33 -18.34
CA ILE A 1119 -37.25 7.51 -17.34
C ILE A 1119 -36.39 6.25 -17.07
N HIS A 1120 -36.94 5.05 -17.26
CA HIS A 1120 -36.23 3.79 -16.99
C HIS A 1120 -35.66 3.08 -18.25
N CYS A 1121 -35.74 3.69 -19.44
CA CYS A 1121 -35.35 3.04 -20.70
C CYS A 1121 -33.85 3.13 -21.01
N GLY A 1122 -33.24 4.31 -20.91
CA GLY A 1122 -31.81 4.57 -21.13
C GLY A 1122 -31.26 4.36 -22.56
N LYS A 1123 -31.96 3.63 -23.44
CA LYS A 1123 -31.49 3.28 -24.79
C LYS A 1123 -31.69 4.40 -25.84
N ARG A 1124 -30.84 4.38 -26.88
CA ARG A 1124 -30.92 5.27 -28.06
C ARG A 1124 -32.07 4.86 -28.99
N VAL A 1125 -32.48 5.77 -29.87
CA VAL A 1125 -33.48 5.48 -30.92
C VAL A 1125 -32.76 5.16 -32.22
N GLN A 1126 -32.76 3.90 -32.66
CA GLN A 1126 -32.29 3.56 -34.00
C GLN A 1126 -33.31 4.01 -35.06
N ARG A 1127 -32.86 4.73 -36.09
CA ARG A 1127 -33.61 4.89 -37.35
C ARG A 1127 -33.56 3.57 -38.12
N LYS A 1128 -34.50 2.66 -37.87
CA LYS A 1128 -34.81 1.56 -38.78
C LYS A 1128 -36.01 1.94 -39.65
N HIS A 1129 -35.78 1.97 -40.96
CA HIS A 1129 -36.72 2.15 -42.07
C HIS A 1129 -37.78 3.25 -41.90
N LEU A 1130 -37.56 4.41 -42.54
CA LEU A 1130 -38.68 5.11 -43.15
C LEU A 1130 -39.20 4.21 -44.27
N VAL A 1131 -40.46 3.78 -44.19
CA VAL A 1131 -41.21 3.31 -45.35
C VAL A 1131 -42.05 4.49 -45.82
N THR A 1132 -41.64 5.11 -46.92
CA THR A 1132 -42.42 6.17 -47.58
C THR A 1132 -43.54 5.54 -48.40
N VAL A 1133 -44.71 5.37 -47.79
CA VAL A 1133 -45.95 5.06 -48.51
C VAL A 1133 -46.58 6.38 -48.99
N THR A 1134 -46.03 6.93 -50.06
CA THR A 1134 -46.64 8.02 -50.85
C THR A 1134 -46.47 7.77 -52.35
N ASP A 1135 -46.80 6.54 -52.75
CA ASP A 1135 -47.44 6.18 -54.01
C ASP A 1135 -48.27 4.93 -53.67
N THR A 1136 -49.57 4.83 -53.95
CA THR A 1136 -50.46 5.73 -54.69
C THR A 1136 -51.66 6.21 -53.87
N ILE A 1137 -52.46 7.10 -54.46
CA ILE A 1137 -53.88 7.26 -54.12
C ILE A 1137 -54.58 5.91 -54.31
N ASP A 1138 -55.35 5.46 -53.31
CA ASP A 1138 -56.66 4.85 -53.56
C ASP A 1138 -57.61 4.99 -52.36
N ALA A 1139 -58.91 4.81 -52.62
CA ALA A 1139 -60.08 5.19 -51.83
C ALA A 1139 -60.02 5.26 -50.27
N ALA A 1140 -60.14 6.50 -49.81
CA ALA A 1140 -60.73 7.02 -48.56
C ALA A 1140 -61.57 6.12 -47.62
N SER A 1141 -61.26 6.21 -46.32
CA SER A 1141 -62.23 6.40 -45.21
C SER A 1141 -61.59 7.08 -44.00
#